data_AF-A0A8S9RJZ7-F1
#
_entry.id   AF-A0A8S9RJZ7-F1
#
_cell.length_a   1.000
_cell.length_b   1.000
_cell.length_c   1.000
_cell.angle_alpha   90.00
_cell.angle_beta   90.00
_cell.angle_gamma   90.00
#
_symmetry.space_group_name_H-M   'P 1'
#
loop_
_entity.id
_entity.type
_entity.pdbx_description
1 polymer ?
#
loop_
_entity_poly.entity_id
_entity_poly.type
_entity_poly.pdbx_seq_one_letter_code
_entity_poly.pdbx_strand_id
1 'polypeptide(L)'
;MAASAKVSVGSHVWVEDPEEAWIDGEVEDANSDEITVNCSGKTVVAKVNAVYPKDPEFPELGVDDMTKLAYLHEPGLLLNLKCRYDANEIYTYTGNILIAVNPFKRLPHLYGIDTMKQYKGTPFGELSPHPFAVADSAYRKMINEGVSQAILVSGESGAGKTESTKMLMRFLAYMGGRAESEGRSVEQQVLEETERYKLGKPSTFRYLNQSNCYALDGLDDSKEYLATRKAMDVVGIGSEDQDAIFRVVAAILHLGNIEFAKGEESEAAEPKDEKSLFHLKTAAELFMCDEKALEDSLCKRVMVTRDESITKSLDPDSAALGRDALAKIVYSKLFDCSVVGYLIIINSLFSFSPEICSFEQFCINLTNEKLQQHFNQHVFKMEQEEYTKEEIDWSYIEFIDNQDILDLIEKKPGGIIALLDEACMFPRSTHDTFAQKLYQTFKDHKRFSKPKLAQTDFTICHYAGDVTYQTELFLDKNKDYVVGEHQALLSSSDCSFVSSLFPPLPEESSKTSKFSSIGSQFKHQLQSLLESLSTTEPHYIRCVKPNNLLKPEIFENINILQQLRCGGVMEAIRISCAGYPTRKPFNEFLTRFKILAPETTNRSNDEVDACKKLLAKVDLKGFQIGKTKVFLRAGQMAELDAHRAEVLGRSARIIQRKVLSYQSRKKFLLLQAASTDIQALCRGQVARVSFEKMRIEVACLRIQNQARTYICQKSYKSLCSSACSVQTGMRAKAARVELQFRKKRRAAIIIQASLSSHDD
;
A
#
# COMPACT_ATOMS: atom_id res chain seq x y z
N MET A 1 -16.43 10.14 -6.89
CA MET A 1 -17.18 8.96 -6.39
C MET A 1 -17.09 7.89 -7.45
N ALA A 2 -16.50 6.75 -7.13
CA ALA A 2 -16.36 5.64 -8.07
C ALA A 2 -17.74 5.10 -8.47
N ALA A 3 -17.92 4.73 -9.73
CA ALA A 3 -19.13 4.07 -10.18
C ALA A 3 -19.36 2.81 -9.33
N SER A 4 -20.52 2.75 -8.66
CA SER A 4 -20.97 1.57 -7.92
C SER A 4 -20.95 0.37 -8.88
N ALA A 5 -19.96 -0.50 -8.74
CA ALA A 5 -20.00 -1.80 -9.37
C ALA A 5 -21.29 -2.51 -8.93
N LYS A 6 -21.98 -3.20 -9.83
CA LYS A 6 -23.15 -4.02 -9.46
C LYS A 6 -22.63 -5.20 -8.64
N VAL A 7 -22.65 -5.06 -7.32
CA VAL A 7 -22.27 -6.11 -6.38
C VAL A 7 -23.38 -7.16 -6.35
N SER A 8 -23.05 -8.42 -6.64
CA SER A 8 -24.00 -9.54 -6.61
C SER A 8 -23.77 -10.41 -5.37
N VAL A 9 -24.81 -11.13 -4.94
CA VAL A 9 -24.73 -12.13 -3.86
C VAL A 9 -23.64 -13.16 -4.17
N GLY A 10 -22.76 -13.42 -3.19
CA GLY A 10 -21.56 -14.25 -3.32
C GLY A 10 -20.29 -13.50 -3.77
N SER A 11 -20.37 -12.20 -4.05
CA SER A 11 -19.19 -11.38 -4.33
C SER A 11 -18.41 -11.07 -3.05
N HIS A 12 -17.08 -11.01 -3.14
CA HIS A 12 -16.22 -10.57 -2.04
C HIS A 12 -16.04 -9.05 -2.08
N VAL A 13 -16.20 -8.39 -0.94
CA VAL A 13 -16.20 -6.94 -0.83
C VAL A 13 -15.52 -6.45 0.45
N TRP A 14 -15.15 -5.18 0.46
CA TRP A 14 -14.63 -4.43 1.60
C TRP A 14 -15.72 -3.54 2.19
N VAL A 15 -15.79 -3.52 3.53
CA VAL A 15 -16.66 -2.65 4.32
C VAL A 15 -15.83 -1.89 5.35
N GLU A 16 -16.25 -0.66 5.66
CA GLU A 16 -15.54 0.21 6.61
C GLU A 16 -15.67 -0.34 8.05
N ASP A 17 -14.57 -0.33 8.79
CA ASP A 17 -14.50 -0.80 10.18
C ASP A 17 -13.79 0.23 11.09
N PRO A 18 -14.32 0.54 12.29
CA PRO A 18 -13.71 1.53 13.17
C PRO A 18 -12.35 1.16 13.76
N GLU A 19 -11.99 -0.13 13.82
CA GLU A 19 -10.74 -0.62 14.42
C GLU A 19 -9.67 -0.91 13.35
N GLU A 20 -10.05 -1.58 12.26
CA GLU A 20 -9.13 -2.00 11.19
C GLU A 20 -9.18 -1.10 9.94
N ALA A 21 -9.96 -0.02 9.95
CA ALA A 21 -10.32 0.83 8.79
C ALA A 21 -11.18 0.12 7.72
N TRP A 22 -10.75 -1.06 7.26
CA TRP A 22 -11.44 -1.86 6.26
C TRP A 22 -11.35 -3.34 6.57
N ILE A 23 -12.48 -4.05 6.51
CA ILE A 23 -12.57 -5.51 6.63
C ILE A 23 -13.22 -6.10 5.39
N ASP A 24 -12.81 -7.31 5.00
CA ASP A 24 -13.43 -8.01 3.88
C ASP A 24 -14.51 -9.01 4.33
N GLY A 25 -15.43 -9.30 3.42
CA GLY A 25 -16.46 -10.31 3.61
C GLY A 25 -17.18 -10.69 2.33
N GLU A 26 -18.03 -11.70 2.44
CA GLU A 26 -18.86 -12.19 1.34
C GLU A 26 -20.27 -11.61 1.44
N VAL A 27 -20.84 -11.18 0.32
CA VAL A 27 -22.20 -10.63 0.27
C VAL A 27 -23.23 -11.74 0.37
N GLU A 28 -24.02 -11.73 1.46
CA GLU A 28 -25.09 -12.71 1.70
C GLU A 28 -26.43 -12.26 1.11
N ASP A 29 -26.76 -10.97 1.24
CA ASP A 29 -28.00 -10.39 0.72
C ASP A 29 -27.75 -8.99 0.17
N ALA A 30 -28.45 -8.64 -0.91
CA ALA A 30 -28.29 -7.37 -1.61
C ALA A 30 -29.66 -6.78 -1.97
N ASN A 31 -30.02 -5.68 -1.30
CA ASN A 31 -31.19 -4.86 -1.61
C ASN A 31 -30.79 -3.65 -2.47
N SER A 32 -31.76 -2.84 -2.89
CA SER A 32 -31.51 -1.68 -3.74
C SER A 32 -30.67 -0.57 -3.09
N ASP A 33 -30.68 -0.46 -1.75
CA ASP A 33 -29.97 0.57 -0.99
C ASP A 33 -28.92 0.00 -0.01
N GLU A 34 -29.10 -1.23 0.45
CA GLU A 34 -28.28 -1.85 1.51
C GLU A 34 -27.79 -3.25 1.09
N ILE A 35 -26.57 -3.58 1.51
CA ILE A 35 -25.92 -4.86 1.30
C ILE A 35 -25.55 -5.44 2.67
N THR A 36 -25.89 -6.71 2.86
CA THR A 36 -25.52 -7.48 4.06
C THR A 36 -24.28 -8.31 3.74
N VAL A 37 -23.20 -8.05 4.46
CA VAL A 37 -21.89 -8.68 4.25
C VAL A 37 -21.52 -9.50 5.48
N ASN A 38 -21.08 -10.74 5.25
CA ASN A 38 -20.55 -11.60 6.30
C ASN A 38 -19.02 -11.51 6.35
N CYS A 39 -18.52 -10.87 7.39
CA CYS A 39 -17.10 -10.65 7.65
C CYS A 39 -16.64 -11.59 8.77
N SER A 40 -16.14 -12.78 8.42
CA SER A 40 -15.54 -13.75 9.35
C SER A 40 -16.37 -13.99 10.63
N GLY A 41 -17.70 -14.12 10.49
CA GLY A 41 -18.63 -14.38 11.60
C GLY A 41 -19.31 -13.14 12.21
N LYS A 42 -18.98 -11.94 11.74
CA LYS A 42 -19.74 -10.70 12.01
C LYS A 42 -20.54 -10.31 10.77
N THR A 43 -21.85 -10.11 10.92
CA THR A 43 -22.71 -9.59 9.85
C THR A 43 -22.73 -8.05 9.93
N VAL A 44 -22.32 -7.39 8.84
CA VAL A 44 -22.30 -5.93 8.72
C VAL A 44 -23.28 -5.51 7.62
N VAL A 45 -24.17 -4.57 7.94
CA VAL A 45 -25.07 -3.96 6.96
C VAL A 45 -24.48 -2.62 6.54
N ALA A 46 -24.18 -2.49 5.25
CA ALA A 46 -23.58 -1.29 4.67
C ALA A 46 -24.42 -0.79 3.49
N LYS A 47 -24.37 0.52 3.24
CA LYS A 47 -25.00 1.12 2.04
C LYS A 47 -24.24 0.67 0.79
N VAL A 48 -24.94 0.44 -0.32
CA VAL A 48 -24.34 -0.01 -1.60
C VAL A 48 -23.14 0.87 -2.03
N ASN A 49 -23.23 2.18 -1.84
CA ASN A 49 -22.19 3.13 -2.22
C ASN A 49 -20.97 3.19 -1.28
N ALA A 50 -21.04 2.53 -0.12
CA ALA A 50 -19.98 2.48 0.89
C ALA A 50 -19.20 1.15 0.86
N VAL A 51 -19.46 0.31 -0.13
CA VAL A 51 -18.84 -1.02 -0.30
C VAL A 51 -17.91 -0.99 -1.50
N TYR A 52 -16.71 -1.56 -1.35
CA TYR A 52 -15.73 -1.67 -2.43
C TYR A 52 -15.49 -3.13 -2.85
N PRO A 53 -15.33 -3.45 -4.14
CA PRO A 53 -15.07 -4.81 -4.59
C PRO A 53 -13.69 -5.32 -4.12
N LYS A 54 -13.60 -6.57 -3.69
CA LYS A 54 -12.30 -7.22 -3.40
C LYS A 54 -11.84 -8.03 -4.60
N ASP A 55 -10.55 -7.94 -4.93
CA ASP A 55 -9.94 -8.76 -5.97
C ASP A 55 -9.74 -10.21 -5.44
N PRO A 56 -10.43 -11.22 -6.01
CA PRO A 56 -10.25 -12.61 -5.58
C PRO A 56 -8.91 -13.21 -6.03
N GLU A 57 -8.23 -12.62 -7.03
CA GLU A 57 -6.93 -13.07 -7.55
C GLU A 57 -5.78 -12.15 -7.09
N PHE A 58 -5.95 -11.45 -5.94
CA PHE A 58 -4.94 -10.53 -5.41
C PHE A 58 -3.60 -11.27 -5.15
N PRO A 59 -2.45 -10.75 -5.63
CA PRO A 59 -1.16 -11.42 -5.43
C PRO A 59 -0.76 -11.50 -3.95
N GLU A 60 -0.25 -12.65 -3.49
CA GLU A 60 0.14 -12.85 -2.08
C GLU A 60 1.21 -11.84 -1.59
N LEU A 61 2.16 -11.48 -2.45
CA LEU A 61 3.21 -10.49 -2.17
C LEU A 61 2.81 -9.05 -2.51
N GLY A 62 1.57 -8.84 -2.98
CA GLY A 62 1.15 -7.57 -3.57
C GLY A 62 1.82 -7.27 -4.93
N VAL A 63 1.67 -6.04 -5.39
CA VAL A 63 2.20 -5.52 -6.66
C VAL A 63 3.22 -4.41 -6.40
N ASP A 64 4.27 -4.36 -7.24
CA ASP A 64 5.30 -3.32 -7.19
C ASP A 64 4.77 -1.92 -7.56
N ASP A 65 3.73 -1.85 -8.38
CA ASP A 65 3.07 -0.59 -8.75
C ASP A 65 1.56 -0.72 -8.56
N MET A 66 0.99 0.10 -7.68
CA MET A 66 -0.42 0.06 -7.33
C MET A 66 -1.35 0.42 -8.49
N THR A 67 -0.88 1.07 -9.55
CA THR A 67 -1.70 1.28 -10.77
C THR A 67 -2.04 -0.02 -11.48
N LYS A 68 -1.32 -1.12 -11.20
CA LYS A 68 -1.57 -2.46 -11.74
C LYS A 68 -2.69 -3.20 -11.00
N LEU A 69 -3.18 -2.67 -9.87
CA LEU A 69 -4.30 -3.25 -9.12
C LEU A 69 -5.56 -3.28 -9.98
N ALA A 70 -6.35 -4.36 -9.84
CA ALA A 70 -7.65 -4.47 -10.51
C ALA A 70 -8.62 -3.36 -10.05
N TYR A 71 -8.59 -3.05 -8.75
CA TYR A 71 -9.39 -2.00 -8.13
C TYR A 71 -8.50 -0.99 -7.41
N LEU A 72 -8.42 0.20 -7.98
CA LEU A 72 -7.64 1.31 -7.42
C LEU A 72 -8.52 2.14 -6.47
N HIS A 73 -8.60 1.71 -5.21
CA HIS A 73 -9.37 2.35 -4.13
C HIS A 73 -8.67 2.13 -2.78
N GLU A 74 -9.08 2.88 -1.74
CA GLU A 74 -8.47 2.87 -0.40
C GLU A 74 -8.13 1.47 0.17
N PRO A 75 -9.07 0.51 0.25
CA PRO A 75 -8.77 -0.80 0.87
C PRO A 75 -7.73 -1.62 0.08
N GLY A 76 -7.76 -1.53 -1.26
CA GLY A 76 -6.81 -2.23 -2.13
C GLY A 76 -5.38 -1.71 -2.00
N LEU A 77 -5.22 -0.39 -1.82
CA LEU A 77 -3.93 0.21 -1.53
C LEU A 77 -3.39 -0.22 -0.17
N LEU A 78 -4.26 -0.17 0.84
CA LEU A 78 -3.88 -0.51 2.20
C LEU A 78 -3.45 -1.98 2.30
N LEU A 79 -4.22 -2.89 1.67
CA LEU A 79 -3.86 -4.30 1.57
C LEU A 79 -2.51 -4.49 0.89
N ASN A 80 -2.28 -3.81 -0.24
CA ASN A 80 -1.02 -3.92 -0.98
C ASN A 80 0.20 -3.48 -0.15
N LEU A 81 0.10 -2.32 0.50
CA LEU A 81 1.16 -1.82 1.37
C LEU A 81 1.40 -2.75 2.57
N LYS A 82 0.34 -3.32 3.14
CA LYS A 82 0.42 -4.26 4.27
C LYS A 82 1.14 -5.55 3.86
N CYS A 83 0.69 -6.22 2.79
CA CYS A 83 1.31 -7.46 2.29
C CYS A 83 2.81 -7.27 1.98
N ARG A 84 3.16 -6.14 1.35
CA ARG A 84 4.55 -5.82 1.02
C ARG A 84 5.38 -5.49 2.26
N TYR A 85 4.82 -4.72 3.20
CA TYR A 85 5.47 -4.40 4.47
C TYR A 85 5.79 -5.67 5.28
N ASP A 86 4.84 -6.61 5.36
CA ASP A 86 5.00 -7.90 6.03
C ASP A 86 6.10 -8.77 5.36
N ALA A 87 6.26 -8.63 4.04
CA ALA A 87 7.34 -9.27 3.27
C ALA A 87 8.70 -8.54 3.37
N ASN A 88 8.79 -7.41 4.09
CA ASN A 88 9.94 -6.50 4.14
C ASN A 88 10.24 -5.75 2.82
N GLU A 89 9.28 -5.71 1.90
CA GLU A 89 9.32 -4.92 0.68
C GLU A 89 8.75 -3.51 0.95
N ILE A 90 9.59 -2.64 1.53
CA ILE A 90 9.15 -1.34 2.07
C ILE A 90 8.85 -0.26 1.02
N TYR A 91 9.19 -0.52 -0.24
CA TYR A 91 9.06 0.41 -1.35
C TYR A 91 8.00 -0.07 -2.34
N THR A 92 7.10 0.85 -2.72
CA THR A 92 6.00 0.56 -3.65
C THR A 92 5.74 1.75 -4.55
N TYR A 93 5.59 1.55 -5.86
CA TYR A 93 5.19 2.61 -6.78
C TYR A 93 3.67 2.85 -6.76
N THR A 94 3.29 4.07 -7.08
CA THR A 94 1.92 4.45 -7.46
C THR A 94 2.04 5.35 -8.67
N GLY A 95 2.18 4.74 -9.84
CA GLY A 95 2.59 5.44 -11.05
C GLY A 95 3.99 6.03 -10.86
N ASN A 96 4.11 7.36 -10.95
CA ASN A 96 5.38 8.07 -10.84
C ASN A 96 5.77 8.46 -9.40
N ILE A 97 5.01 8.00 -8.41
CA ILE A 97 5.26 8.28 -6.99
C ILE A 97 5.86 7.04 -6.34
N LEU A 98 6.93 7.21 -5.58
CA LEU A 98 7.50 6.15 -4.74
C LEU A 98 6.98 6.28 -3.31
N ILE A 99 6.25 5.29 -2.83
CA ILE A 99 5.85 5.18 -1.42
C ILE A 99 6.90 4.38 -0.66
N ALA A 100 7.36 4.92 0.47
CA ALA A 100 8.36 4.31 1.34
C ALA A 100 7.80 4.13 2.75
N VAL A 101 7.51 2.90 3.16
CA VAL A 101 6.98 2.61 4.50
C VAL A 101 8.14 2.34 5.46
N ASN A 102 8.24 3.08 6.57
CA ASN A 102 9.38 2.95 7.48
C ASN A 102 9.42 1.57 8.16
N PRO A 103 10.44 0.71 7.96
CA PRO A 103 10.50 -0.61 8.60
C PRO A 103 10.77 -0.58 10.11
N PHE A 104 11.30 0.53 10.65
CA PHE A 104 11.88 0.62 12.00
C PHE A 104 12.94 -0.46 12.32
N LYS A 105 13.49 -1.12 11.30
CA LYS A 105 14.58 -2.08 11.38
C LYS A 105 15.55 -1.92 10.21
N ARG A 106 16.79 -2.34 10.40
CA ARG A 106 17.82 -2.26 9.35
C ARG A 106 17.61 -3.36 8.32
N LEU A 107 17.53 -2.98 7.04
CA LEU A 107 17.44 -3.87 5.89
C LEU A 107 18.70 -3.73 5.02
N PRO A 108 19.84 -4.30 5.42
CA PRO A 108 21.13 -4.04 4.77
C PRO A 108 21.21 -4.53 3.31
N HIS A 109 20.42 -5.54 2.94
CA HIS A 109 20.37 -6.07 1.58
C HIS A 109 19.82 -5.07 0.54
N LEU A 110 19.05 -4.06 0.97
CA LEU A 110 18.48 -3.04 0.07
C LEU A 110 19.51 -1.95 -0.31
N TYR A 111 20.51 -1.70 0.53
CA TYR A 111 21.40 -0.54 0.39
C TYR A 111 22.88 -0.91 0.17
N GLY A 112 23.14 -2.16 -0.21
CA GLY A 112 24.46 -2.65 -0.54
C GLY A 112 25.02 -2.05 -1.85
N ILE A 113 26.34 -2.10 -2.01
CA ILE A 113 27.02 -1.66 -3.24
C ILE A 113 26.54 -2.48 -4.45
N ASP A 114 26.25 -3.77 -4.26
CA ASP A 114 25.75 -4.63 -5.32
C ASP A 114 24.37 -4.18 -5.80
N THR A 115 23.50 -3.74 -4.89
CA THR A 115 22.21 -3.14 -5.24
C THR A 115 22.41 -1.83 -6.02
N MET A 116 23.33 -0.96 -5.58
CA MET A 116 23.65 0.27 -6.33
C MET A 116 24.15 -0.03 -7.76
N LYS A 117 24.94 -1.08 -7.95
CA LYS A 117 25.38 -1.53 -9.29
C LYS A 117 24.22 -1.99 -10.17
N GLN A 118 23.24 -2.70 -9.60
CA GLN A 118 22.06 -3.19 -10.34
C GLN A 118 21.15 -2.06 -10.82
N TYR A 119 20.96 -1.02 -10.00
CA TYR A 119 20.11 0.12 -10.37
C TYR A 119 20.79 1.12 -11.31
N LYS A 120 22.13 1.15 -11.35
CA LYS A 120 22.88 2.07 -12.20
C LYS A 120 22.61 1.80 -13.69
N GLY A 121 21.98 2.76 -14.36
CA GLY A 121 21.71 2.71 -15.80
C GLY A 121 20.50 1.86 -16.22
N THR A 122 19.75 1.30 -15.27
CA THR A 122 18.59 0.46 -15.58
C THR A 122 17.34 1.35 -15.77
N PRO A 123 16.52 1.16 -16.83
CA PRO A 123 15.27 1.91 -17.03
C PRO A 123 14.31 1.87 -15.82
N PHE A 124 13.60 2.97 -15.59
CA PHE A 124 12.64 3.09 -14.49
C PHE A 124 11.49 2.07 -14.65
N GLY A 125 11.19 1.33 -13.60
CA GLY A 125 10.10 0.32 -13.57
C GLY A 125 10.47 -1.07 -14.06
N GLU A 126 11.70 -1.32 -14.52
CA GLU A 126 12.18 -2.69 -14.83
C GLU A 126 12.57 -3.48 -13.58
N LEU A 127 13.17 -2.81 -12.60
CA LEU A 127 13.50 -3.37 -11.30
C LEU A 127 12.42 -3.02 -10.27
N SER A 128 12.47 -3.73 -9.14
CA SER A 128 11.60 -3.47 -8.00
C SER A 128 11.67 -2.01 -7.53
N PRO A 129 10.62 -1.51 -6.86
CA PRO A 129 10.58 -0.12 -6.45
C PRO A 129 11.71 0.23 -5.50
N HIS A 130 12.46 1.30 -5.78
CA HIS A 130 13.59 1.70 -4.94
C HIS A 130 13.97 3.17 -5.13
N PRO A 131 14.45 3.87 -4.08
CA PRO A 131 14.96 5.25 -4.20
C PRO A 131 16.10 5.40 -5.22
N PHE A 132 16.92 4.36 -5.39
CA PHE A 132 18.01 4.36 -6.37
C PHE A 132 17.49 4.44 -7.81
N ALA A 133 16.34 3.84 -8.12
CA ALA A 133 15.73 3.97 -9.44
C ALA A 133 15.27 5.41 -9.71
N VAL A 134 14.73 6.09 -8.69
CA VAL A 134 14.35 7.51 -8.78
C VAL A 134 15.59 8.38 -8.97
N ALA A 135 16.64 8.16 -8.18
CA ALA A 135 17.90 8.91 -8.30
C ALA A 135 18.60 8.70 -9.65
N ASP A 136 18.67 7.45 -10.14
CA ASP A 136 19.28 7.12 -11.43
C ASP A 136 18.49 7.75 -12.60
N SER A 137 17.16 7.70 -12.54
CA SER A 137 16.28 8.35 -13.53
C SER A 137 16.49 9.86 -13.53
N ALA A 138 16.46 10.52 -12.38
CA ALA A 138 16.70 11.96 -12.27
C ALA A 138 18.10 12.32 -12.80
N TYR A 139 19.15 11.61 -12.35
CA TYR A 139 20.52 11.87 -12.80
C TYR A 139 20.68 11.71 -14.31
N ARG A 140 20.13 10.64 -14.91
CA ARG A 140 20.20 10.43 -16.36
C ARG A 140 19.48 11.50 -17.16
N LYS A 141 18.27 11.91 -16.74
CA LYS A 141 17.54 12.99 -17.42
C LYS A 141 18.31 14.31 -17.34
N MET A 142 18.88 14.62 -16.18
CA MET A 142 19.74 15.79 -16.01
C MET A 142 20.95 15.79 -16.96
N ILE A 143 21.65 14.65 -17.07
CA ILE A 143 22.86 14.54 -17.90
C ILE A 143 22.54 14.45 -19.41
N ASN A 144 21.51 13.70 -19.80
CA ASN A 144 21.21 13.41 -21.20
C ASN A 144 20.36 14.50 -21.85
N GLU A 145 19.41 15.06 -21.11
CA GLU A 145 18.41 16.01 -21.63
C GLU A 145 18.74 17.46 -21.25
N GLY A 146 19.69 17.67 -20.31
CA GLY A 146 20.06 18.99 -19.81
C GLY A 146 18.95 19.67 -18.99
N VAL A 147 17.93 18.91 -18.58
CA VAL A 147 16.78 19.41 -17.82
C VAL A 147 17.07 19.31 -16.33
N SER A 148 16.92 20.41 -15.59
CA SER A 148 17.10 20.43 -14.14
C SER A 148 16.04 19.57 -13.44
N GLN A 149 16.41 18.87 -12.38
CA GLN A 149 15.57 17.88 -11.73
C GLN A 149 15.33 18.26 -10.26
N ALA A 150 14.16 17.91 -9.73
CA ALA A 150 13.84 18.08 -8.32
C ALA A 150 13.31 16.76 -7.74
N ILE A 151 13.82 16.34 -6.58
CA ILE A 151 13.29 15.17 -5.85
C ILE A 151 12.63 15.66 -4.57
N LEU A 152 11.31 15.51 -4.49
CA LEU A 152 10.51 15.95 -3.34
C LEU A 152 10.24 14.75 -2.44
N VAL A 153 10.89 14.74 -1.27
CA VAL A 153 10.72 13.72 -0.22
C VAL A 153 9.83 14.29 0.87
N SER A 154 8.76 13.59 1.20
CA SER A 154 7.68 14.10 2.05
C SER A 154 7.08 12.99 2.89
N GLY A 155 6.42 13.32 4.00
CA GLY A 155 5.87 12.33 4.93
C GLY A 155 5.97 12.78 6.38
N GLU A 156 5.19 12.20 7.28
CA GLU A 156 5.11 12.65 8.68
C GLU A 156 6.48 12.68 9.39
N SER A 157 6.57 13.42 10.49
CA SER A 157 7.72 13.31 11.39
C SER A 157 7.93 11.85 11.81
N GLY A 158 9.18 11.37 11.73
CA GLY A 158 9.51 9.96 11.97
C GLY A 158 9.18 8.98 10.84
N ALA A 159 8.61 9.42 9.70
CA ALA A 159 8.31 8.54 8.57
C ALA A 159 9.55 8.08 7.76
N GLY A 160 10.75 8.60 8.04
CA GLY A 160 11.99 8.19 7.34
C GLY A 160 12.41 9.06 6.15
N LYS A 161 11.96 10.33 6.11
CA LYS A 161 12.37 11.31 5.08
C LYS A 161 13.90 11.47 5.01
N THR A 162 14.53 11.74 6.15
CA THR A 162 15.98 11.97 6.25
C THR A 162 16.78 10.76 5.77
N GLU A 163 16.37 9.55 6.15
CA GLU A 163 17.01 8.31 5.70
C GLU A 163 16.84 8.09 4.20
N SER A 164 15.65 8.32 3.65
CA SER A 164 15.40 8.24 2.20
C SER A 164 16.32 9.20 1.44
N THR A 165 16.45 10.44 1.93
CA THR A 165 17.36 11.45 1.36
C THR A 165 18.82 11.07 1.50
N LYS A 166 19.23 10.51 2.64
CA LYS A 166 20.59 9.97 2.85
C LYS A 166 20.90 8.86 1.83
N MET A 167 19.94 7.98 1.55
CA MET A 167 20.11 6.92 0.54
C MET A 167 20.22 7.49 -0.89
N LEU A 168 19.39 8.46 -1.25
CA LEU A 168 19.48 9.16 -2.55
C LEU A 168 20.88 9.79 -2.72
N MET A 169 21.33 10.55 -1.73
CA MET A 169 22.63 11.22 -1.76
C MET A 169 23.79 10.22 -1.85
N ARG A 170 23.71 9.12 -1.11
CA ARG A 170 24.73 8.05 -1.17
C ARG A 170 24.82 7.43 -2.56
N PHE A 171 23.69 7.21 -3.22
CA PHE A 171 23.66 6.67 -4.58
C PHE A 171 24.17 7.68 -5.62
N LEU A 172 23.79 8.95 -5.52
CA LEU A 172 24.30 10.01 -6.40
C LEU A 172 25.81 10.20 -6.25
N ALA A 173 26.33 10.14 -5.01
CA ALA A 173 27.77 10.16 -4.76
C ALA A 173 28.48 8.95 -5.41
N TYR A 174 27.88 7.76 -5.33
CA TYR A 174 28.35 6.57 -6.01
C TYR A 174 28.36 6.73 -7.54
N MET A 175 27.33 7.37 -8.11
CA MET A 175 27.28 7.70 -9.54
C MET A 175 28.34 8.74 -9.95
N GLY A 176 28.63 9.70 -9.07
CA GLY A 176 29.62 10.77 -9.28
C GLY A 176 31.09 10.33 -9.20
N GLY A 177 31.38 9.09 -8.81
CA GLY A 177 32.66 8.43 -9.09
C GLY A 177 33.88 8.88 -8.25
N ARG A 178 33.71 9.56 -7.11
CA ARG A 178 34.85 9.93 -6.24
C ARG A 178 35.17 8.81 -5.23
N ALA A 179 36.40 8.30 -5.28
CA ALA A 179 36.95 7.32 -4.35
C ALA A 179 37.25 7.95 -2.96
N GLU A 180 37.15 7.13 -1.92
CA GLU A 180 37.54 7.50 -0.55
C GLU A 180 39.00 7.97 -0.51
N SER A 181 39.22 9.22 -0.07
CA SER A 181 40.54 9.67 0.33
C SER A 181 40.83 9.19 1.75
N GLU A 182 41.73 8.22 1.86
CA GLU A 182 42.39 7.85 3.12
C GLU A 182 43.47 8.89 3.46
N GLY A 183 43.56 9.29 4.73
CA GLY A 183 44.77 9.92 5.25
C GLY A 183 44.58 11.07 6.24
N ARG A 184 43.93 10.82 7.38
CA ARG A 184 44.16 11.47 8.70
C ARG A 184 43.17 10.89 9.74
N SER A 185 43.54 10.90 11.03
CA SER A 185 42.62 10.44 12.09
C SER A 185 41.51 11.47 12.30
N VAL A 186 40.26 10.99 12.42
CA VAL A 186 39.06 11.84 12.58
C VAL A 186 39.17 12.77 13.78
N GLU A 187 39.73 12.24 14.87
CA GLU A 187 39.86 12.94 16.16
C GLU A 187 40.84 14.13 16.10
N GLN A 188 41.92 14.03 15.32
CA GLN A 188 42.85 15.16 15.15
C GLN A 188 42.23 16.31 14.36
N GLN A 189 41.48 16.01 13.30
CA GLN A 189 40.85 17.05 12.46
C GLN A 189 39.82 17.85 13.26
N VAL A 190 39.00 17.17 14.05
CA VAL A 190 37.99 17.82 14.90
C VAL A 190 38.65 18.68 15.99
N LEU A 191 39.77 18.21 16.58
CA LEU A 191 40.45 18.93 17.64
C LEU A 191 41.08 20.24 17.15
N GLU A 192 41.77 20.23 16.00
CA GLU A 192 42.37 21.43 15.39
C GLU A 192 41.33 22.52 15.11
N GLU A 193 40.13 22.13 14.68
CA GLU A 193 39.06 23.08 14.36
C GLU A 193 38.30 23.57 15.58
N THR A 194 38.16 22.72 16.60
CA THR A 194 37.61 23.10 17.91
C THR A 194 38.47 24.20 18.54
N GLU A 195 39.80 24.05 18.45
CA GLU A 195 40.75 25.09 18.89
C GLU A 195 40.67 26.35 18.02
N ARG A 196 40.64 26.20 16.68
CA ARG A 196 40.56 27.32 15.73
C ARG A 196 39.35 28.22 15.96
N TYR A 197 38.19 27.63 16.27
CA TYR A 197 36.95 28.36 16.52
C TYR A 197 36.68 28.65 18.00
N LYS A 198 37.64 28.35 18.91
CA LYS A 198 37.52 28.56 20.36
C LYS A 198 36.30 27.87 20.98
N LEU A 199 35.92 26.70 20.45
CA LEU A 199 34.73 25.96 20.85
C LEU A 199 34.98 25.13 22.12
N GLY A 200 33.99 25.11 23.02
CA GLY A 200 33.97 24.30 24.23
C GLY A 200 33.09 23.05 24.12
N LYS A 201 32.74 22.45 25.26
CA LYS A 201 31.78 21.33 25.30
C LYS A 201 30.37 21.83 24.97
N PRO A 202 29.48 21.03 24.36
CA PRO A 202 28.10 21.44 24.07
C PRO A 202 27.34 22.00 25.29
N SER A 203 27.63 21.47 26.49
CA SER A 203 27.04 21.93 27.75
C SER A 203 27.36 23.39 28.11
N THR A 204 28.44 23.96 27.56
CA THR A 204 28.87 25.34 27.86
C THR A 204 28.14 26.39 27.04
N PHE A 205 27.45 26.01 25.96
CA PHE A 205 26.74 26.94 25.09
C PHE A 205 25.25 26.98 25.40
N ARG A 206 24.70 28.18 25.65
CA ARG A 206 23.29 28.41 26.03
C ARG A 206 22.30 27.85 25.00
N TYR A 207 22.63 27.90 23.72
CA TYR A 207 21.75 27.39 22.67
C TYR A 207 21.74 25.84 22.58
N LEU A 208 22.71 25.16 23.20
CA LEU A 208 22.85 23.71 23.13
C LEU A 208 22.52 23.01 24.47
N ASN A 209 22.46 23.74 25.58
CA ASN A 209 22.34 23.16 26.92
C ASN A 209 20.93 23.14 27.52
N GLN A 210 19.89 23.48 26.74
CA GLN A 210 18.51 23.58 27.25
C GLN A 210 17.84 22.22 27.49
N SER A 211 18.19 21.19 26.71
CA SER A 211 17.55 19.87 26.77
C SER A 211 18.32 18.84 27.60
N ASN A 212 19.52 19.17 28.08
CA ASN A 212 20.47 18.24 28.72
C ASN A 212 20.84 16.99 27.89
N CYS A 213 20.55 16.97 26.58
CA CYS A 213 20.89 15.89 25.66
C CYS A 213 22.04 16.33 24.75
N TYR A 214 23.23 15.73 24.93
CA TYR A 214 24.46 16.15 24.25
C TYR A 214 25.06 15.09 23.30
N ALA A 215 24.52 13.88 23.32
CA ALA A 215 24.95 12.77 22.46
C ALA A 215 23.73 11.91 22.11
N LEU A 216 23.71 11.36 20.90
CA LEU A 216 22.67 10.44 20.43
C LEU A 216 23.20 9.01 20.41
N ASP A 217 22.42 8.07 20.96
CA ASP A 217 22.80 6.66 21.01
C ASP A 217 23.03 6.10 19.59
N GLY A 218 24.25 5.62 19.33
CA GLY A 218 24.64 5.00 18.08
C GLY A 218 25.02 5.96 16.94
N LEU A 219 25.10 7.27 17.20
CA LEU A 219 25.61 8.28 16.26
C LEU A 219 26.93 8.85 16.77
N ASP A 220 27.88 9.02 15.85
CA ASP A 220 29.19 9.64 16.13
C ASP A 220 29.29 10.96 15.35
N ASP A 221 29.03 12.08 16.05
CA ASP A 221 29.01 13.41 15.45
C ASP A 221 30.34 13.81 14.79
N SER A 222 31.46 13.25 15.27
CA SER A 222 32.78 13.51 14.67
C SER A 222 32.89 12.89 13.28
N LYS A 223 32.33 11.70 13.08
CA LYS A 223 32.27 11.06 11.76
C LYS A 223 31.28 11.75 10.83
N GLU A 224 30.13 12.15 11.34
CA GLU A 224 29.11 12.86 10.55
C GLU A 224 29.60 14.26 10.12
N TYR A 225 30.38 14.95 10.96
CA TYR A 225 31.04 16.20 10.60
C TYR A 225 31.91 16.05 9.35
N LEU A 226 32.79 15.04 9.32
CA LEU A 226 33.63 14.77 8.15
C LEU A 226 32.82 14.32 6.94
N ALA A 227 31.75 13.56 7.14
CA ALA A 227 30.84 13.17 6.07
C ALA A 227 30.16 14.40 5.46
N THR A 228 29.79 15.39 6.28
CA THR A 228 29.18 16.65 5.83
C THR A 228 30.17 17.48 5.03
N ARG A 229 31.43 17.64 5.48
CA ARG A 229 32.47 18.33 4.69
C ARG A 229 32.70 17.67 3.34
N LYS A 230 32.82 16.33 3.32
CA LYS A 230 32.93 15.57 2.07
C LYS A 230 31.72 15.77 1.17
N ALA A 231 30.51 15.86 1.72
CA ALA A 231 29.31 16.13 0.93
C ALA A 231 29.35 17.55 0.34
N MET A 232 29.78 18.55 1.12
CA MET A 232 29.97 19.93 0.65
C MET A 232 30.99 19.99 -0.52
N ASP A 233 32.11 19.26 -0.42
CA ASP A 233 33.11 19.13 -1.51
C ASP A 233 32.53 18.49 -2.79
N VAL A 234 31.59 17.55 -2.65
CA VAL A 234 30.94 16.85 -3.76
C VAL A 234 29.95 17.77 -4.47
N VAL A 235 29.20 18.58 -3.71
CA VAL A 235 28.23 19.56 -4.24
C VAL A 235 28.93 20.78 -4.84
N GLY A 236 30.23 20.96 -4.59
CA GLY A 236 31.05 22.02 -5.19
C GLY A 236 31.23 23.26 -4.31
N ILE A 237 30.99 23.15 -2.99
CA ILE A 237 31.29 24.19 -2.02
C ILE A 237 32.78 24.12 -1.69
N GLY A 238 33.55 25.16 -2.02
CA GLY A 238 34.99 25.21 -1.82
C GLY A 238 35.40 25.17 -0.35
N SER A 239 36.67 24.84 -0.07
CA SER A 239 37.18 24.76 1.31
C SER A 239 37.12 26.10 2.05
N GLU A 240 37.31 27.22 1.35
CA GLU A 240 37.22 28.57 1.94
C GLU A 240 35.78 28.90 2.36
N ASP A 241 34.79 28.53 1.55
CA ASP A 241 33.38 28.72 1.86
C ASP A 241 32.92 27.79 3.00
N GLN A 242 33.39 26.53 3.02
CA GLN A 242 33.11 25.61 4.13
C GLN A 242 33.64 26.17 5.46
N ASP A 243 34.88 26.66 5.49
CA ASP A 243 35.47 27.27 6.68
C ASP A 243 34.68 28.52 7.09
N ALA A 244 34.21 29.33 6.13
CA ALA A 244 33.37 30.48 6.41
C ALA A 244 32.01 30.09 7.03
N ILE A 245 31.36 29.03 6.52
CA ILE A 245 30.11 28.49 7.06
C ILE A 245 30.30 28.05 8.52
N PHE A 246 31.30 27.21 8.80
CA PHE A 246 31.54 26.73 10.17
C PHE A 246 31.96 27.85 11.13
N ARG A 247 32.71 28.85 10.64
CA ARG A 247 33.05 30.06 11.40
C ARG A 247 31.80 30.84 11.81
N VAL A 248 30.84 31.04 10.90
CA VAL A 248 29.57 31.72 11.18
C VAL A 248 28.75 30.94 12.21
N VAL A 249 28.66 29.62 12.09
CA VAL A 249 27.97 28.76 13.08
C VAL A 249 28.62 28.87 14.46
N ALA A 250 29.95 28.85 14.53
CA ALA A 250 30.67 29.06 15.78
C ALA A 250 30.38 30.46 16.37
N ALA A 251 30.38 31.51 15.54
CA ALA A 251 30.06 32.87 15.98
C ALA A 251 28.67 32.96 16.63
N ILE A 252 27.67 32.29 16.06
CA ILE A 252 26.30 32.21 16.61
C ILE A 252 26.29 31.54 17.99
N LEU A 253 27.08 30.47 18.19
CA LEU A 253 27.20 29.79 19.47
C LEU A 253 27.82 30.70 20.54
N HIS A 254 28.89 31.44 20.19
CA HIS A 254 29.48 32.43 21.10
C HIS A 254 28.51 33.58 21.39
N LEU A 255 27.78 34.06 20.38
CA LEU A 255 26.78 35.12 20.55
C LEU A 255 25.73 34.73 21.61
N GLY A 256 25.25 33.50 21.62
CA GLY A 256 24.24 33.03 22.59
C GLY A 256 24.70 33.03 24.06
N ASN A 257 26.01 33.08 24.33
CA ASN A 257 26.57 33.10 25.67
C ASN A 257 26.78 34.50 26.24
N ILE A 258 26.48 35.55 25.48
CA ILE A 258 26.59 36.93 25.96
C ILE A 258 25.42 37.22 26.90
N GLU A 259 25.68 37.40 28.20
CA GLU A 259 24.69 37.83 29.18
C GLU A 259 24.76 39.34 29.39
N PHE A 260 23.60 39.97 29.58
CA PHE A 260 23.49 41.40 29.83
C PHE A 260 23.09 41.66 31.29
N ALA A 261 23.63 42.72 31.88
CA ALA A 261 23.26 43.25 33.19
C ALA A 261 22.97 44.76 33.09
N LYS A 262 22.32 45.32 34.12
CA LYS A 262 22.14 46.78 34.21
C LYS A 262 23.49 47.42 34.56
N GLY A 263 23.90 48.42 33.79
CA GLY A 263 25.12 49.19 34.05
C GLY A 263 25.07 49.95 35.39
N GLU A 264 26.24 50.30 35.93
CA GLU A 264 26.35 50.95 37.25
C GLU A 264 25.83 52.40 37.27
N GLU A 265 25.82 53.09 36.11
CA GLU A 265 25.46 54.52 36.01
C GLU A 265 24.16 54.80 35.21
N SER A 266 23.57 53.79 34.56
CA SER A 266 22.38 53.92 33.71
C SER A 266 21.58 52.61 33.67
N GLU A 267 20.26 52.66 33.48
CA GLU A 267 19.44 51.45 33.22
C GLU A 267 19.76 50.76 31.86
N ALA A 268 20.81 51.21 31.17
CA ALA A 268 21.31 50.63 29.94
C ALA A 268 21.91 49.23 30.16
N ALA A 269 21.72 48.37 29.17
CA ALA A 269 22.31 47.04 29.11
C ALA A 269 23.82 47.12 28.84
N GLU A 270 24.60 46.39 29.64
CA GLU A 270 26.04 46.16 29.45
C GLU A 270 26.36 44.66 29.59
N PRO A 271 27.43 44.14 28.97
CA PRO A 271 27.87 42.76 29.18
C PRO A 271 28.11 42.48 30.67
N LYS A 272 27.52 41.41 31.19
CA LYS A 272 27.43 41.13 32.63
C LYS A 272 28.78 40.83 33.31
N ASP A 273 29.66 40.11 32.61
CA ASP A 273 30.91 39.60 33.17
C ASP A 273 32.02 39.45 32.11
N GLU A 274 33.26 39.21 32.56
CA GLU A 274 34.40 38.98 31.67
C GLU A 274 34.18 37.80 30.71
N LYS A 275 33.33 36.83 31.08
CA LYS A 275 32.96 35.71 30.19
C LYS A 275 32.08 36.18 29.05
N SER A 276 31.07 37.01 29.32
CA SER A 276 30.23 37.61 28.29
C SER A 276 31.05 38.49 27.34
N LEU A 277 32.02 39.24 27.89
CA LEU A 277 32.98 40.03 27.12
C LEU A 277 33.90 39.17 26.25
N PHE A 278 34.38 38.03 26.76
CA PHE A 278 35.13 37.05 25.97
C PHE A 278 34.31 36.50 24.80
N HIS A 279 33.05 36.16 25.05
CA HIS A 279 32.14 35.65 24.02
C HIS A 279 31.79 36.72 22.97
N LEU A 280 31.59 37.98 23.38
CA LEU A 280 31.38 39.11 22.48
C LEU A 280 32.60 39.34 21.57
N LYS A 281 33.80 39.40 22.15
CA LYS A 281 35.08 39.50 21.41
C LYS A 281 35.26 38.39 20.41
N THR A 282 35.02 37.16 20.86
CA THR A 282 35.16 35.98 20.00
C THR A 282 34.12 35.99 18.86
N ALA A 283 32.88 36.41 19.13
CA ALA A 283 31.86 36.54 18.10
C ALA A 283 32.24 37.63 17.06
N ALA A 284 32.76 38.78 17.50
CA ALA A 284 33.24 39.84 16.62
C ALA A 284 34.43 39.38 15.75
N GLU A 285 35.40 38.67 16.33
CA GLU A 285 36.52 38.07 15.60
C GLU A 285 36.05 37.06 14.54
N LEU A 286 35.11 36.18 14.88
CA LEU A 286 34.60 35.15 13.97
C LEU A 286 33.70 35.76 12.86
N PHE A 287 32.92 36.79 13.17
CA PHE A 287 32.19 37.56 12.17
C PHE A 287 33.09 38.51 11.37
N MET A 288 34.34 38.71 11.79
CA MET A 288 35.27 39.69 11.23
C MET A 288 34.63 41.09 11.14
N CYS A 289 34.01 41.52 12.24
CA CYS A 289 33.39 42.84 12.38
C CYS A 289 33.95 43.59 13.60
N ASP A 290 33.65 44.88 13.69
CA ASP A 290 34.11 45.72 14.81
C ASP A 290 33.42 45.33 16.13
N GLU A 291 34.22 45.09 17.16
CA GLU A 291 33.75 44.66 18.50
C GLU A 291 32.78 45.68 19.11
N LYS A 292 33.12 46.96 19.01
CA LYS A 292 32.35 48.04 19.64
C LYS A 292 31.06 48.31 18.89
N ALA A 293 31.07 48.20 17.57
CA ALA A 293 29.87 48.27 16.75
C ALA A 293 28.92 47.08 17.00
N LEU A 294 29.46 45.88 17.25
CA LEU A 294 28.66 44.72 17.66
C LEU A 294 27.99 44.95 19.02
N GLU A 295 28.75 45.43 20.00
CA GLU A 295 28.23 45.81 21.33
C GLU A 295 27.12 46.87 21.23
N ASP A 296 27.39 47.96 20.52
CA ASP A 296 26.45 49.06 20.34
C ASP A 296 25.18 48.60 19.63
N SER A 297 25.28 47.68 18.67
CA SER A 297 24.11 47.13 17.97
C SER A 297 23.20 46.28 18.88
N LEU A 298 23.76 45.67 19.93
CA LEU A 298 23.02 44.84 20.88
C LEU A 298 22.42 45.66 22.03
N CYS A 299 23.12 46.70 22.47
CA CYS A 299 22.76 47.48 23.66
C CYS A 299 22.04 48.80 23.35
N LYS A 300 22.09 49.30 22.10
CA LYS A 300 21.50 50.57 21.69
C LYS A 300 20.58 50.37 20.49
N ARG A 301 19.55 51.22 20.40
CA ARG A 301 18.63 51.26 19.26
C ARG A 301 18.53 52.66 18.70
N VAL A 302 18.75 52.82 17.40
CA VAL A 302 18.59 54.08 16.68
C VAL A 302 17.19 54.12 16.09
N MET A 303 16.32 54.95 16.67
CA MET A 303 15.00 55.22 16.14
C MET A 303 15.06 56.40 15.18
N VAL A 304 14.99 56.10 13.87
CA VAL A 304 14.92 57.13 12.83
C VAL A 304 13.46 57.60 12.70
N THR A 305 13.18 58.80 13.16
CA THR A 305 11.93 59.51 12.88
C THR A 305 12.10 60.38 11.62
N ARG A 306 11.00 60.94 11.08
CA ARG A 306 11.03 61.69 9.80
C ARG A 306 12.03 62.86 9.79
N ASP A 307 12.36 63.40 10.95
CA ASP A 307 13.19 64.61 11.08
C ASP A 307 14.45 64.42 11.95
N GLU A 308 14.52 63.38 12.81
CA GLU A 308 15.67 63.15 13.72
C GLU A 308 15.92 61.64 13.99
N SER A 309 17.20 61.26 14.16
CA SER A 309 17.62 59.95 14.65
C SER A 309 17.88 59.99 16.17
N ILE A 310 17.06 59.28 16.94
CA ILE A 310 17.17 59.20 18.39
C ILE A 310 17.80 57.86 18.78
N THR A 311 18.99 57.88 19.39
CA THR A 311 19.61 56.67 19.94
C THR A 311 19.12 56.46 21.37
N LYS A 312 18.43 55.35 21.63
CA LYS A 312 17.95 54.94 22.94
C LYS A 312 18.70 53.70 23.41
N SER A 313 19.22 53.72 24.63
CA SER A 313 19.78 52.52 25.26
C SER A 313 18.67 51.52 25.61
N LEU A 314 18.94 50.24 25.37
CA LEU A 314 18.04 49.14 25.68
C LEU A 314 18.24 48.65 27.11
N ASP A 315 17.19 48.10 27.70
CA ASP A 315 17.28 47.35 28.95
C ASP A 315 17.86 45.94 28.69
N PRO A 316 18.36 45.23 29.74
CA PRO A 316 19.01 43.93 29.57
C PRO A 316 18.14 42.85 28.91
N ASP A 317 16.82 42.86 29.16
CA ASP A 317 15.90 41.87 28.58
C ASP A 317 15.71 42.16 27.07
N SER A 318 15.54 43.43 26.70
CA SER A 318 15.49 43.86 25.30
C SER A 318 16.80 43.58 24.55
N ALA A 319 17.95 43.76 25.18
CA ALA A 319 19.25 43.45 24.59
C ALA A 319 19.43 41.93 24.36
N ALA A 320 18.99 41.10 25.32
CA ALA A 320 18.98 39.65 25.16
C ALA A 320 18.06 39.19 24.01
N LEU A 321 16.88 39.80 23.87
CA LEU A 321 15.98 39.56 22.74
C LEU A 321 16.62 39.98 21.40
N GLY A 322 17.33 41.12 21.37
CA GLY A 322 18.08 41.59 20.21
C GLY A 322 19.19 40.63 19.79
N ARG A 323 19.98 40.12 20.74
CA ARG A 323 21.00 39.08 20.53
C ARG A 323 20.40 37.81 19.92
N ASP A 324 19.29 37.34 20.46
CA ASP A 324 18.62 36.13 19.97
C ASP A 324 18.02 36.35 18.58
N ALA A 325 17.54 37.56 18.29
CA ALA A 325 17.08 37.93 16.95
C ALA A 325 18.25 37.93 15.95
N LEU A 326 19.39 38.53 16.30
CA LEU A 326 20.59 38.53 15.47
C LEU A 326 21.06 37.09 15.17
N ALA A 327 21.14 36.24 16.19
CA ALA A 327 21.51 34.83 16.03
C ALA A 327 20.61 34.11 15.02
N LYS A 328 19.29 34.29 15.14
CA LYS A 328 18.29 33.68 14.23
C LYS A 328 18.44 34.20 12.80
N ILE A 329 18.63 35.52 12.63
CA ILE A 329 18.76 36.14 11.30
C ILE A 329 20.01 35.62 10.59
N VAL A 330 21.16 35.63 11.26
CA VAL A 330 22.42 35.14 10.69
C VAL A 330 22.31 33.66 10.32
N TYR A 331 21.74 32.84 11.20
CA TYR A 331 21.53 31.41 10.92
C TYR A 331 20.60 31.20 9.71
N SER A 332 19.51 31.97 9.61
CA SER A 332 18.59 31.93 8.48
C SER A 332 19.29 32.28 7.17
N LYS A 333 20.08 33.36 7.14
CA LYS A 333 20.80 33.80 5.94
C LYS A 333 21.89 32.81 5.51
N LEU A 334 22.57 32.20 6.47
CA LEU A 334 23.55 31.14 6.20
C LEU A 334 22.89 29.97 5.46
N PHE A 335 21.68 29.59 5.88
CA PHE A 335 20.92 28.51 5.25
C PHE A 335 20.45 28.90 3.84
N ASP A 336 19.98 30.14 3.64
CA ASP A 336 19.55 30.65 2.33
C ASP A 336 20.68 30.64 1.29
N CYS A 337 21.92 30.96 1.68
CA CYS A 337 23.08 31.05 0.78
C CYS A 337 23.63 29.68 0.33
N SER A 338 23.31 28.60 1.06
CA SER A 338 23.90 27.27 0.83
C SER A 338 23.19 26.45 -0.26
N VAL A 339 22.14 27.00 -0.90
CA VAL A 339 21.35 26.29 -1.93
C VAL A 339 22.05 26.39 -3.30
N VAL A 340 23.10 25.58 -3.49
CA VAL A 340 23.81 25.44 -4.78
C VAL A 340 23.03 24.51 -5.71
N GLY A 341 22.81 24.96 -6.94
CA GLY A 341 21.87 24.41 -7.92
C GLY A 341 22.29 23.16 -8.70
N TYR A 342 21.36 22.76 -9.59
CA TYR A 342 21.27 21.61 -10.52
C TYR A 342 20.42 20.41 -10.05
N LEU A 343 20.46 20.04 -8.77
CA LEU A 343 19.58 19.00 -8.21
C LEU A 343 18.99 19.47 -6.88
N ILE A 344 17.69 19.76 -6.87
CA ILE A 344 17.01 20.22 -5.66
C ILE A 344 16.36 19.01 -4.98
N ILE A 345 16.92 18.57 -3.85
CA ILE A 345 16.24 17.60 -2.98
C ILE A 345 15.51 18.37 -1.90
N ILE A 346 14.18 18.41 -1.98
CA ILE A 346 13.35 19.08 -0.97
C ILE A 346 12.83 18.04 0.00
N ASN A 347 13.27 18.13 1.25
CA ASN A 347 12.61 17.45 2.36
C ASN A 347 11.43 18.32 2.82
N SER A 348 10.20 17.96 2.44
CA SER A 348 9.02 18.66 2.95
C SER A 348 8.69 18.20 4.37
N LEU A 349 8.40 19.16 5.24
CA LEU A 349 7.90 18.92 6.59
C LEU A 349 6.41 18.54 6.50
N PHE A 350 6.10 17.27 6.68
CA PHE A 350 4.74 16.84 7.00
C PHE A 350 4.60 16.73 8.51
N SER A 351 3.69 17.53 9.05
CA SER A 351 3.01 17.26 10.30
C SER A 351 1.72 18.08 10.33
N PHE A 352 0.63 17.52 9.82
CA PHE A 352 -0.70 17.91 10.28
C PHE A 352 -0.88 17.26 11.66
N SER A 353 -0.18 17.79 12.66
CA SER A 353 -0.35 17.33 14.04
C SER A 353 -1.57 18.02 14.64
N PRO A 354 -2.51 17.29 15.26
CA PRO A 354 -3.66 17.88 15.93
C PRO A 354 -3.31 18.57 17.25
N GLU A 355 -2.05 18.47 17.72
CA GLU A 355 -1.60 19.12 18.94
C GLU A 355 -1.15 20.57 18.66
N ILE A 356 -1.78 21.53 19.35
CA ILE A 356 -1.45 22.96 19.45
C ILE A 356 -0.70 23.53 18.24
N CYS A 357 -1.44 24.03 17.24
CA CYS A 357 -0.86 24.64 16.05
C CYS A 357 -0.64 26.15 16.23
N SER A 358 0.61 26.60 16.19
CA SER A 358 1.00 28.02 16.21
C SER A 358 1.30 28.56 14.80
N PHE A 359 1.84 29.78 14.70
CA PHE A 359 2.16 30.46 13.43
C PHE A 359 3.10 29.65 12.53
N GLU A 360 4.09 28.95 13.10
CA GLU A 360 5.02 28.09 12.37
C GLU A 360 4.28 26.96 11.65
N GLN A 361 3.35 26.32 12.34
CA GLN A 361 2.53 25.25 11.75
C GLN A 361 1.58 25.78 10.67
N PHE A 362 1.10 27.01 10.82
CA PHE A 362 0.33 27.70 9.79
C PHE A 362 1.16 27.90 8.50
N CYS A 363 2.41 28.36 8.61
CA CYS A 363 3.33 28.47 7.48
C CYS A 363 3.65 27.10 6.85
N ILE A 364 3.88 26.07 7.66
CA ILE A 364 4.13 24.70 7.17
C ILE A 364 2.92 24.18 6.38
N ASN A 365 1.71 24.37 6.91
CA ASN A 365 0.49 23.91 6.24
C ASN A 365 0.21 24.68 4.95
N LEU A 366 0.51 25.99 4.90
CA LEU A 366 0.47 26.76 3.66
C LEU A 366 1.43 26.22 2.60
N THR A 367 2.66 25.87 3.00
CA THR A 367 3.63 25.22 2.08
C THR A 367 3.10 23.88 1.59
N ASN A 368 2.51 23.06 2.46
CA ASN A 368 1.93 21.78 2.05
C ASN A 368 0.76 21.96 1.08
N GLU A 369 -0.13 22.92 1.30
CA GLU A 369 -1.20 23.24 0.34
C GLU A 369 -0.65 23.64 -1.03
N LYS A 370 0.39 24.48 -1.08
CA LYS A 370 0.99 24.91 -2.36
C LYS A 370 1.76 23.79 -3.06
N LEU A 371 2.55 23.00 -2.33
CA LEU A 371 3.23 21.84 -2.89
C LEU A 371 2.23 20.80 -3.40
N GLN A 372 1.10 20.62 -2.70
CA GLN A 372 0.03 19.74 -3.13
C GLN A 372 -0.64 20.25 -4.41
N GLN A 373 -0.87 21.57 -4.52
CA GLN A 373 -1.39 22.17 -5.75
C GLN A 373 -0.45 21.91 -6.94
N HIS A 374 0.84 22.18 -6.76
CA HIS A 374 1.86 21.93 -7.79
C HIS A 374 1.92 20.45 -8.18
N PHE A 375 1.89 19.55 -7.19
CA PHE A 375 1.84 18.11 -7.42
C PHE A 375 0.61 17.69 -8.23
N ASN A 376 -0.57 18.18 -7.86
CA ASN A 376 -1.81 17.85 -8.56
C ASN A 376 -1.78 18.31 -10.03
N GLN A 377 -1.33 19.55 -10.27
CA GLN A 377 -1.16 20.09 -11.62
C GLN A 377 -0.14 19.27 -12.44
N HIS A 378 0.97 18.87 -11.83
CA HIS A 378 2.00 18.08 -12.48
C HIS A 378 1.53 16.65 -12.81
N VAL A 379 0.90 15.95 -11.87
CA VAL A 379 0.32 14.60 -12.09
C VAL A 379 -0.72 14.66 -13.22
N PHE A 380 -1.55 15.69 -13.23
CA PHE A 380 -2.53 15.89 -14.29
C PHE A 380 -1.88 16.11 -15.66
N LYS A 381 -0.83 16.94 -15.73
CA LYS A 381 -0.07 17.16 -16.98
C LYS A 381 0.57 15.87 -17.50
N MET A 382 1.22 15.10 -16.64
CA MET A 382 1.84 13.83 -17.03
C MET A 382 0.81 12.82 -17.58
N GLU A 383 -0.38 12.78 -16.99
CA GLU A 383 -1.46 11.92 -17.45
C GLU A 383 -1.90 12.29 -18.88
N GLN A 384 -2.02 13.59 -19.17
CA GLN A 384 -2.36 14.08 -20.51
C GLN A 384 -1.27 13.79 -21.54
N GLU A 385 0.00 13.89 -21.16
CA GLU A 385 1.13 13.57 -22.02
C GLU A 385 1.12 12.09 -22.44
N GLU A 386 0.83 11.17 -21.51
CA GLU A 386 0.68 9.74 -21.83
C GLU A 386 -0.50 9.48 -22.77
N TYR A 387 -1.64 10.16 -22.54
CA TYR A 387 -2.81 10.03 -23.42
C TYR A 387 -2.54 10.55 -24.83
N THR A 388 -1.79 11.65 -24.93
CA THR A 388 -1.36 12.22 -26.21
C THR A 388 -0.38 11.30 -26.92
N LYS A 389 0.57 10.71 -26.19
CA LYS A 389 1.55 9.76 -26.73
C LYS A 389 0.90 8.49 -27.29
N GLU A 390 -0.12 7.99 -26.60
CA GLU A 390 -0.87 6.79 -26.99
C GLU A 390 -2.02 7.09 -27.97
N GLU A 391 -2.23 8.36 -28.36
CA GLU A 391 -3.25 8.82 -29.31
C GLU A 391 -4.68 8.36 -28.95
N ILE A 392 -5.02 8.39 -27.66
CA ILE A 392 -6.37 8.02 -27.21
C ILE A 392 -7.34 9.20 -27.28
N ASP A 393 -8.63 8.92 -27.47
CA ASP A 393 -9.69 9.93 -27.39
C ASP A 393 -10.05 10.21 -25.92
N TRP A 394 -9.65 11.39 -25.42
CA TRP A 394 -9.88 11.82 -24.05
C TRP A 394 -10.45 13.23 -24.00
N SER A 395 -11.41 13.44 -23.10
CA SER A 395 -11.98 14.74 -22.77
C SER A 395 -11.29 15.34 -21.56
N TYR A 396 -11.23 16.68 -21.48
CA TYR A 396 -10.72 17.37 -20.29
C TYR A 396 -11.42 16.86 -19.02
N ILE A 397 -10.63 16.41 -18.05
CA ILE A 397 -11.12 15.90 -16.77
C ILE A 397 -11.22 17.10 -15.83
N GLU A 398 -12.40 17.33 -15.24
CA GLU A 398 -12.61 18.40 -14.26
C GLU A 398 -11.77 18.14 -13.01
N PHE A 399 -10.84 19.06 -12.73
CA PHE A 399 -9.88 18.98 -11.63
C PHE A 399 -10.40 19.76 -10.42
N ILE A 400 -10.34 19.15 -9.22
CA ILE A 400 -10.67 19.84 -7.97
C ILE A 400 -9.42 20.55 -7.47
N ASP A 401 -9.33 21.84 -7.79
CA ASP A 401 -8.24 22.72 -7.33
C ASP A 401 -8.43 23.13 -5.86
N ASN A 402 -7.33 23.28 -5.12
CA ASN A 402 -7.29 23.81 -3.76
C ASN A 402 -7.01 25.33 -3.71
N GLN A 403 -7.20 26.01 -4.85
CA GLN A 403 -7.07 27.47 -4.96
C GLN A 403 -7.98 28.24 -3.99
N ASP A 404 -9.12 27.68 -3.60
CA ASP A 404 -10.04 28.28 -2.62
C ASP A 404 -9.38 28.51 -1.25
N ILE A 405 -8.57 27.55 -0.79
CA ILE A 405 -7.83 27.62 0.49
C ILE A 405 -6.63 28.57 0.35
N LEU A 406 -5.92 28.52 -0.79
CA LEU A 406 -4.80 29.42 -1.05
C LEU A 406 -5.25 30.88 -1.10
N ASP A 407 -6.41 31.15 -1.72
CA ASP A 407 -7.02 32.47 -1.74
C ASP A 407 -7.40 32.94 -0.34
N LEU A 408 -7.97 32.06 0.50
CA LEU A 408 -8.29 32.37 1.90
C LEU A 408 -7.05 32.86 2.67
N ILE A 409 -5.89 32.25 2.44
CA ILE A 409 -4.66 32.56 3.18
C ILE A 409 -3.90 33.75 2.56
N GLU A 410 -3.75 33.78 1.24
CA GLU A 410 -2.77 34.63 0.54
C GLU A 410 -3.36 35.82 -0.22
N LYS A 411 -4.68 35.85 -0.49
CA LYS A 411 -5.28 36.87 -1.35
C LYS A 411 -5.08 38.28 -0.80
N LYS A 412 -4.70 39.22 -1.67
CA LYS A 412 -4.59 40.65 -1.34
C LYS A 412 -5.62 41.44 -2.19
N PRO A 413 -6.51 42.25 -1.57
CA PRO A 413 -6.75 42.42 -0.14
C PRO A 413 -7.62 41.30 0.46
N GLY A 414 -7.53 41.11 1.79
CA GLY A 414 -8.52 40.33 2.56
C GLY A 414 -8.16 38.90 2.95
N GLY A 415 -6.99 38.36 2.56
CA GLY A 415 -6.49 37.06 3.04
C GLY A 415 -5.93 37.12 4.46
N ILE A 416 -5.79 35.97 5.12
CA ILE A 416 -5.33 35.86 6.52
C ILE A 416 -3.98 36.56 6.75
N ILE A 417 -3.00 36.36 5.85
CA ILE A 417 -1.68 37.01 5.98
C ILE A 417 -1.80 38.53 5.87
N ALA A 418 -2.64 39.03 4.96
CA ALA A 418 -2.86 40.48 4.80
C ALA A 418 -3.51 41.09 6.04
N LEU A 419 -4.49 40.40 6.63
CA LEU A 419 -5.15 40.84 7.87
C LEU A 419 -4.19 40.81 9.07
N LEU A 420 -3.29 39.83 9.11
CA LEU A 420 -2.25 39.71 10.13
C LEU A 420 -1.24 40.86 10.02
N ASP A 421 -0.80 41.19 8.80
CA ASP A 421 0.11 42.30 8.53
C ASP A 421 -0.52 43.65 8.93
N GLU A 422 -1.80 43.85 8.59
CA GLU A 422 -2.56 45.02 9.04
C GLU A 422 -2.63 45.08 10.57
N ALA A 423 -2.91 43.98 11.25
CA ALA A 423 -3.01 43.94 12.70
C ALA A 423 -1.66 44.25 13.38
N CYS A 424 -0.55 43.76 12.84
CA CYS A 424 0.81 44.05 13.34
C CYS A 424 1.20 45.53 13.23
N MET A 425 0.62 46.27 12.28
CA MET A 425 0.91 47.69 12.07
C MET A 425 0.24 48.62 13.09
N PHE A 426 -0.81 48.15 13.79
CA PHE A 426 -1.56 48.96 14.75
C PHE A 426 -1.07 48.67 16.19
N PRO A 427 -0.56 49.68 16.92
CA PRO A 427 0.03 49.49 18.25
C PRO A 427 -0.92 48.96 19.34
N ARG A 428 -2.25 49.07 19.13
CA ARG A 428 -3.29 48.62 20.07
C ARG A 428 -3.92 47.28 19.69
N SER A 429 -3.48 46.65 18.61
CA SER A 429 -4.01 45.34 18.20
C SER A 429 -3.54 44.26 19.16
N THR A 430 -4.48 43.44 19.63
CA THR A 430 -4.22 42.20 20.38
C THR A 430 -4.65 40.98 19.56
N HIS A 431 -4.23 39.79 19.97
CA HIS A 431 -4.65 38.53 19.34
C HIS A 431 -6.19 38.37 19.33
N ASP A 432 -6.90 38.84 20.36
CA ASP A 432 -8.37 38.89 20.38
C ASP A 432 -8.95 39.73 19.25
N THR A 433 -8.43 40.95 19.07
CA THR A 433 -8.92 41.86 18.02
C THR A 433 -8.66 41.29 16.63
N PHE A 434 -7.55 40.59 16.46
CA PHE A 434 -7.22 39.87 15.23
C PHE A 434 -8.20 38.72 14.98
N ALA A 435 -8.45 37.87 15.98
CA ALA A 435 -9.40 36.75 15.88
C ALA A 435 -10.82 37.22 15.53
N GLN A 436 -11.30 38.29 16.17
CA GLN A 436 -12.61 38.87 15.86
C GLN A 436 -12.68 39.40 14.42
N LYS A 437 -11.60 40.01 13.92
CA LYS A 437 -11.51 40.47 12.53
C LYS A 437 -11.58 39.30 11.54
N LEU A 438 -10.94 38.17 11.86
CA LEU A 438 -11.03 36.94 11.05
C LEU A 438 -12.47 36.40 11.01
N TYR A 439 -13.14 36.31 12.17
CA TYR A 439 -14.52 35.81 12.24
C TYR A 439 -15.51 36.69 11.48
N GLN A 440 -15.31 38.02 11.50
CA GLN A 440 -16.15 38.94 10.75
C GLN A 440 -15.92 38.83 9.24
N THR A 441 -14.67 38.66 8.82
CA THR A 441 -14.29 38.61 7.39
C THR A 441 -14.68 37.29 6.74
N PHE A 442 -14.54 36.16 7.45
CA PHE A 442 -14.68 34.81 6.87
C PHE A 442 -15.88 34.01 7.38
N LYS A 443 -16.91 34.68 7.94
CA LYS A 443 -18.09 34.03 8.54
C LYS A 443 -18.78 33.00 7.63
N ASP A 444 -18.88 33.32 6.34
CA ASP A 444 -19.60 32.50 5.35
C ASP A 444 -18.65 31.65 4.48
N HIS A 445 -17.35 31.62 4.79
CA HIS A 445 -16.37 30.89 3.98
C HIS A 445 -16.38 29.40 4.33
N LYS A 446 -16.55 28.53 3.32
CA LYS A 446 -16.69 27.06 3.51
C LYS A 446 -15.50 26.40 4.23
N ARG A 447 -14.30 26.98 4.10
CA ARG A 447 -13.04 26.44 4.63
C ARG A 447 -12.60 27.06 5.95
N PHE A 448 -13.39 27.97 6.52
CA PHE A 448 -13.05 28.67 7.76
C PHE A 448 -14.16 28.43 8.78
N SER A 449 -13.80 28.04 10.00
CA SER A 449 -14.77 27.85 11.08
C SER A 449 -14.24 28.34 12.43
N LYS A 450 -15.18 28.72 13.30
CA LYS A 450 -14.90 29.10 14.68
C LYS A 450 -15.04 27.87 15.59
N PRO A 451 -14.01 27.50 16.37
CA PRO A 451 -14.09 26.41 17.33
C PRO A 451 -15.14 26.71 18.43
N LYS A 452 -15.82 25.66 18.91
CA LYS A 452 -16.93 25.81 19.87
C LYS A 452 -16.48 26.22 21.28
N LEU A 453 -15.27 25.81 21.68
CA LEU A 453 -14.76 25.95 23.06
C LEU A 453 -13.78 27.12 23.22
N ALA A 454 -12.98 27.43 22.20
CA ALA A 454 -11.98 28.49 22.24
C ALA A 454 -12.55 29.82 21.73
N GLN A 455 -12.29 30.92 22.44
CA GLN A 455 -12.84 32.24 22.10
C GLN A 455 -12.02 32.99 21.04
N THR A 456 -10.73 32.68 20.94
CA THR A 456 -9.72 33.41 20.14
C THR A 456 -9.15 32.57 18.99
N ASP A 457 -9.33 31.26 18.99
CA ASP A 457 -8.71 30.35 18.02
C ASP A 457 -9.54 30.26 16.74
N PHE A 458 -8.93 29.85 15.62
CA PHE A 458 -9.65 29.65 14.37
C PHE A 458 -9.28 28.31 13.73
N THR A 459 -10.22 27.74 12.98
CA THR A 459 -10.05 26.44 12.33
C THR A 459 -10.08 26.63 10.81
N ILE A 460 -9.09 26.07 10.12
CA ILE A 460 -9.04 26.00 8.65
C ILE A 460 -9.22 24.55 8.21
N CYS A 461 -10.13 24.33 7.27
CA CYS A 461 -10.34 23.03 6.63
C CYS A 461 -9.33 22.85 5.49
N HIS A 462 -8.16 22.29 5.79
CA HIS A 462 -7.13 21.96 4.79
C HIS A 462 -7.53 20.75 3.95
N TYR A 463 -6.79 20.46 2.86
CA TYR A 463 -7.05 19.26 2.06
C TYR A 463 -6.87 17.95 2.86
N ALA A 464 -6.00 17.97 3.88
CA ALA A 464 -5.68 16.85 4.74
C ALA A 464 -6.65 16.69 5.94
N GLY A 465 -7.42 17.72 6.27
CA GLY A 465 -8.32 17.74 7.42
C GLY A 465 -8.38 19.11 8.11
N ASP A 466 -9.17 19.18 9.17
CA ASP A 466 -9.39 20.42 9.93
C ASP A 466 -8.25 20.67 10.93
N VAL A 467 -7.68 21.88 10.91
CA VAL A 467 -6.61 22.30 11.81
C VAL A 467 -7.02 23.54 12.58
N THR A 468 -6.88 23.50 13.90
CA THR A 468 -7.20 24.64 14.78
C THR A 468 -5.91 25.33 15.21
N TYR A 469 -5.82 26.64 14.96
CA TYR A 469 -4.65 27.47 15.26
C TYR A 469 -4.89 28.39 16.46
N GLN A 470 -3.90 28.47 17.34
CA GLN A 470 -3.90 29.35 18.50
C GLN A 470 -3.38 30.74 18.15
N THR A 471 -4.21 31.77 18.33
CA THR A 471 -3.88 33.15 17.91
C THR A 471 -2.99 33.92 18.88
N GLU A 472 -2.79 33.45 20.11
CA GLU A 472 -2.14 34.18 21.21
C GLU A 472 -0.79 34.80 20.81
N LEU A 473 0.09 34.03 20.17
CA LEU A 473 1.44 34.45 19.78
C LEU A 473 1.58 34.81 18.29
N PHE A 474 0.49 34.87 17.51
CA PHE A 474 0.58 35.09 16.06
C PHE A 474 1.15 36.47 15.71
N LEU A 475 0.72 37.52 16.41
CA LEU A 475 1.16 38.89 16.14
C LEU A 475 2.65 39.07 16.46
N ASP A 476 3.10 38.53 17.59
CA ASP A 476 4.48 38.68 18.03
C ASP A 476 5.44 37.84 17.19
N LYS A 477 5.02 36.64 16.78
CA LYS A 477 5.78 35.79 15.86
C LYS A 477 5.85 36.36 14.44
N ASN A 478 4.86 37.14 13.98
CA ASN A 478 4.86 37.69 12.63
C ASN A 478 5.67 39.00 12.48
N LYS A 479 6.02 39.66 13.60
CA LYS A 479 6.86 40.86 13.60
C LYS A 479 8.32 40.45 13.37
N ASP A 480 8.81 40.69 12.17
CA ASP A 480 10.23 40.52 11.85
C ASP A 480 11.01 41.73 12.38
N TYR A 481 11.77 41.55 13.47
CA TYR A 481 12.64 42.59 14.01
C TYR A 481 13.99 42.55 13.31
N VAL A 482 14.05 42.94 12.03
CA VAL A 482 15.34 43.27 11.42
C VAL A 482 15.77 44.64 11.94
N VAL A 483 16.77 44.61 12.81
CA VAL A 483 17.46 45.78 13.34
C VAL A 483 18.38 46.29 12.23
N GLY A 484 18.10 47.47 11.68
CA GLY A 484 18.90 48.03 10.56
C GLY A 484 20.39 48.13 10.90
N GLU A 485 20.70 48.29 12.19
CA GLU A 485 22.04 48.33 12.75
C GLU A 485 22.79 47.01 12.57
N HIS A 486 22.11 45.87 12.74
CA HIS A 486 22.73 44.54 12.53
C HIS A 486 23.06 44.31 11.05
N GLN A 487 22.19 44.76 10.15
CA GLN A 487 22.44 44.65 8.71
C GLN A 487 23.61 45.53 8.28
N ALA A 488 23.69 46.77 8.78
CA ALA A 488 24.81 47.66 8.54
C ALA A 488 26.14 47.06 9.03
N LEU A 489 26.17 46.54 10.27
CA LEU A 489 27.35 45.92 10.87
C LEU A 489 27.89 44.75 10.03
N LEU A 490 27.02 43.80 9.68
CA LEU A 490 27.44 42.58 8.97
C LEU A 490 27.74 42.84 7.49
N SER A 491 27.10 43.85 6.89
CA SER A 491 27.46 44.31 5.53
C SER A 491 28.87 44.90 5.45
N SER A 492 29.36 45.51 6.55
CA SER A 492 30.71 46.05 6.67
C SER A 492 31.77 45.05 7.14
N SER A 493 31.42 43.77 7.26
CA SER A 493 32.37 42.71 7.66
C SER A 493 33.51 42.57 6.64
N ASP A 494 34.73 42.35 7.14
CA ASP A 494 35.91 42.05 6.31
C ASP A 494 35.82 40.65 5.67
N CYS A 495 34.89 39.82 6.13
CA CYS A 495 34.62 38.53 5.52
C CYS A 495 33.72 38.69 4.29
N SER A 496 34.24 38.36 3.11
CA SER A 496 33.50 38.37 1.84
C SER A 496 32.22 37.51 1.90
N PHE A 497 32.29 36.35 2.56
CA PHE A 497 31.13 35.48 2.77
C PHE A 497 30.05 36.15 3.63
N VAL A 498 30.40 36.67 4.82
CA VAL A 498 29.44 37.31 5.74
C VAL A 498 28.84 38.58 5.12
N SER A 499 29.65 39.42 4.48
CA SER A 499 29.15 40.62 3.78
C SER A 499 28.21 40.25 2.63
N SER A 500 28.46 39.15 1.91
CA SER A 500 27.55 38.65 0.87
C SER A 500 26.20 38.17 1.42
N LEU A 501 26.14 37.68 2.67
CA LEU A 501 24.89 37.29 3.33
C LEU A 501 23.98 38.50 3.63
N PHE A 502 24.57 39.69 3.75
CA PHE A 502 23.91 40.94 4.13
C PHE A 502 24.19 42.05 3.11
N PRO A 503 23.61 41.98 1.89
CA PRO A 503 23.82 43.02 0.88
C PRO A 503 23.29 44.39 1.34
N PRO A 504 23.92 45.49 0.92
CA PRO A 504 23.49 46.84 1.28
C PRO A 504 22.10 47.14 0.72
N LEU A 505 21.25 47.80 1.52
CA LEU A 505 19.89 48.16 1.13
C LEU A 505 19.90 49.22 0.01
N PRO A 506 19.05 49.10 -1.02
CA PRO A 506 18.95 50.12 -2.07
C PRO A 506 18.40 51.46 -1.52
N GLU A 507 19.06 52.56 -1.90
CA GLU A 507 18.84 53.94 -1.40
C GLU A 507 17.40 54.47 -1.58
N GLU A 508 16.60 53.89 -2.48
CA GLU A 508 15.21 54.30 -2.76
C GLU A 508 14.19 53.90 -1.68
N SER A 509 14.56 53.02 -0.74
CA SER A 509 13.66 52.52 0.32
C SER A 509 13.48 53.47 1.52
N SER A 510 14.25 54.57 1.56
CA SER A 510 14.28 55.54 2.67
C SER A 510 13.01 56.36 2.85
N LYS A 511 12.08 56.39 1.87
CA LYS A 511 10.87 57.25 1.92
C LYS A 511 9.56 56.53 2.27
N THR A 512 9.52 55.20 2.23
CA THR A 512 8.39 54.42 2.75
C THR A 512 8.92 53.12 3.33
N SER A 513 9.14 53.05 4.65
CA SER A 513 9.39 51.77 5.32
C SER A 513 8.09 50.95 5.28
N LYS A 514 7.86 50.23 4.17
CA LYS A 514 6.79 49.24 4.11
C LYS A 514 7.16 48.16 5.11
N PHE A 515 6.36 48.02 6.15
CA PHE A 515 6.47 46.92 7.10
C PHE A 515 6.51 45.60 6.34
N SER A 516 7.59 44.85 6.54
CA SER A 516 7.80 43.52 5.97
C SER A 516 7.60 42.53 7.10
N SER A 517 6.52 41.74 7.02
CA SER A 517 6.25 40.68 7.99
C SER A 517 6.90 39.37 7.60
N ILE A 518 7.08 38.48 8.58
CA ILE A 518 7.57 37.12 8.32
C ILE A 518 6.61 36.39 7.36
N GLY A 519 5.29 36.54 7.53
CA GLY A 519 4.30 35.93 6.65
C GLY A 519 4.40 36.39 5.20
N SER A 520 4.61 37.69 4.95
CA SER A 520 4.79 38.22 3.60
C SER A 520 6.13 37.78 2.98
N GLN A 521 7.23 37.76 3.75
CA GLN A 521 8.53 37.26 3.27
C GLN A 521 8.47 35.77 2.93
N PHE A 522 7.92 34.95 3.83
CA PHE A 522 7.72 33.52 3.64
C PHE A 522 6.89 33.24 2.38
N LYS A 523 5.80 34.00 2.17
CA LYS A 523 5.00 33.91 0.94
C LYS A 523 5.83 34.17 -0.33
N HIS A 524 6.65 35.21 -0.32
CA HIS A 524 7.50 35.54 -1.47
C HIS A 524 8.59 34.47 -1.73
N GLN A 525 9.23 33.97 -0.69
CA GLN A 525 10.22 32.88 -0.80
C GLN A 525 9.57 31.60 -1.32
N LEU A 526 8.41 31.22 -0.78
CA LEU A 526 7.66 30.05 -1.23
C LEU A 526 7.24 30.17 -2.70
N GLN A 527 6.82 31.36 -3.12
CA GLN A 527 6.48 31.62 -4.53
C GLN A 527 7.71 31.45 -5.45
N SER A 528 8.86 31.99 -5.05
CA SER A 528 10.11 31.84 -5.81
C SER A 528 10.57 30.37 -5.88
N LEU A 529 10.41 29.62 -4.79
CA LEU A 529 10.68 28.18 -4.76
C LEU A 529 9.78 27.42 -5.74
N LEU A 530 8.49 27.72 -5.77
CA LEU A 530 7.55 27.07 -6.68
C LEU A 530 7.80 27.42 -8.14
N GLU A 531 8.21 28.66 -8.43
CA GLU A 531 8.65 29.07 -9.77
C GLU A 531 9.89 28.29 -10.19
N SER A 532 10.89 28.16 -9.30
CA SER A 532 12.06 27.31 -9.56
C SER A 532 11.68 25.84 -9.74
N LEU A 533 10.73 25.31 -8.97
CA LEU A 533 10.26 23.93 -9.12
C LEU A 533 9.53 23.71 -10.44
N SER A 534 8.77 24.71 -10.92
CA SER A 534 8.02 24.62 -12.16
C SER A 534 8.88 24.55 -13.42
N THR A 535 10.14 25.00 -13.34
CA THR A 535 11.13 24.88 -14.43
C THR A 535 11.91 23.58 -14.37
N THR A 536 11.81 22.85 -13.25
CA THR A 536 12.43 21.52 -13.08
C THR A 536 11.45 20.40 -13.36
N GLU A 537 11.98 19.19 -13.58
CA GLU A 537 11.18 17.98 -13.58
C GLU A 537 11.11 17.37 -12.17
N PRO A 538 9.92 17.31 -11.54
CA PRO A 538 9.78 16.83 -10.17
C PRO A 538 9.59 15.30 -10.10
N HIS A 539 10.25 14.68 -9.12
CA HIS A 539 10.10 13.28 -8.72
C HIS A 539 9.59 13.22 -7.28
N TYR A 540 8.63 12.35 -6.98
CA TYR A 540 7.96 12.33 -5.67
C TYR A 540 8.25 11.06 -4.89
N ILE A 541 8.71 11.23 -3.64
CA ILE A 541 8.85 10.18 -2.65
C ILE A 541 7.97 10.50 -1.43
N ARG A 542 7.04 9.59 -1.11
CA ARG A 542 6.08 9.70 -0.01
C ARG A 542 6.45 8.67 1.07
N CYS A 543 7.08 9.15 2.13
CA CYS A 543 7.41 8.37 3.31
C CYS A 543 6.18 8.20 4.22
N VAL A 544 5.96 6.99 4.72
CA VAL A 544 4.82 6.62 5.56
C VAL A 544 5.32 5.98 6.85
N LYS A 545 4.82 6.46 7.98
CA LYS A 545 5.07 5.91 9.32
C LYS A 545 4.06 4.80 9.59
N PRO A 546 4.48 3.53 9.83
CA PRO A 546 3.52 2.44 9.95
C PRO A 546 2.82 2.37 11.31
N ASN A 547 3.43 2.93 12.38
CA ASN A 547 2.84 2.96 13.71
C ASN A 547 3.41 4.10 14.57
N ASN A 548 2.61 4.55 15.55
CA ASN A 548 3.02 5.60 16.49
C ASN A 548 3.91 5.12 17.63
N LEU A 549 4.00 3.80 17.85
CA LEU A 549 4.86 3.19 18.87
C LEU A 549 6.34 3.11 18.48
N LEU A 550 6.68 3.46 17.23
CA LEU A 550 8.03 3.42 16.65
C LEU A 550 8.66 2.02 16.71
N LYS A 551 7.84 0.96 16.55
CA LYS A 551 8.28 -0.44 16.62
C LYS A 551 8.23 -1.12 15.25
N PRO A 552 9.14 -2.07 14.96
CA PRO A 552 9.05 -2.88 13.75
C PRO A 552 7.83 -3.81 13.80
N GLU A 553 7.36 -4.26 12.63
CA GLU A 553 6.32 -5.31 12.47
C GLU A 553 4.92 -4.91 12.95
N ILE A 554 4.69 -3.64 13.26
CA ILE A 554 3.37 -3.10 13.58
C ILE A 554 2.91 -2.20 12.44
N PHE A 555 1.74 -2.52 11.88
CA PHE A 555 1.11 -1.79 10.77
C PHE A 555 -0.28 -1.30 11.20
N GLU A 556 -0.42 0.00 11.46
CA GLU A 556 -1.66 0.63 11.91
C GLU A 556 -2.45 1.18 10.71
N ASN A 557 -3.45 0.41 10.27
CA ASN A 557 -4.27 0.67 9.09
C ASN A 557 -4.81 2.11 9.02
N ILE A 558 -5.43 2.58 10.10
CA ILE A 558 -6.07 3.91 10.19
C ILE A 558 -5.04 5.03 10.02
N ASN A 559 -3.91 4.94 10.72
CA ASN A 559 -2.87 5.97 10.70
C ASN A 559 -2.19 6.06 9.33
N ILE A 560 -1.98 4.92 8.66
CA ILE A 560 -1.42 4.88 7.31
C ILE A 560 -2.41 5.45 6.31
N LEU A 561 -3.69 5.08 6.39
CA LEU A 561 -4.73 5.60 5.51
C LEU A 561 -4.87 7.11 5.64
N GLN A 562 -4.84 7.64 6.88
CA GLN A 562 -4.79 9.07 7.13
C GLN A 562 -3.56 9.71 6.49
N GLN A 563 -2.37 9.13 6.64
CA GLN A 563 -1.15 9.64 6.00
C GLN A 563 -1.22 9.61 4.47
N LEU A 564 -1.88 8.61 3.85
CA LEU A 564 -2.06 8.57 2.39
C LEU A 564 -3.04 9.64 1.90
N ARG A 565 -4.10 9.91 2.66
CA ARG A 565 -5.05 11.01 2.42
C ARG A 565 -4.34 12.37 2.55
N CYS A 566 -3.67 12.59 3.68
CA CYS A 566 -2.89 13.79 3.93
C CYS A 566 -1.71 13.92 2.96
N GLY A 567 -1.10 12.83 2.51
CA GLY A 567 0.04 12.82 1.58
C GLY A 567 -0.29 13.13 0.13
N GLY A 568 -1.57 13.38 -0.19
CA GLY A 568 -2.02 13.67 -1.54
C GLY A 568 -2.04 12.47 -2.49
N VAL A 569 -1.66 11.28 -2.00
CA VAL A 569 -1.64 10.04 -2.79
C VAL A 569 -3.05 9.69 -3.23
N MET A 570 -4.04 9.87 -2.36
CA MET A 570 -5.44 9.63 -2.67
C MET A 570 -5.98 10.57 -3.75
N GLU A 571 -5.54 11.82 -3.79
CA GLU A 571 -5.98 12.75 -4.82
C GLU A 571 -5.35 12.43 -6.17
N ALA A 572 -4.07 12.06 -6.21
CA ALA A 572 -3.44 11.54 -7.44
C ALA A 572 -4.18 10.32 -7.99
N ILE A 573 -4.58 9.40 -7.11
CA ILE A 573 -5.38 8.23 -7.49
C ILE A 573 -6.74 8.64 -8.02
N ARG A 574 -7.41 9.62 -7.40
CA ARG A 574 -8.70 10.13 -7.89
C ARG A 574 -8.57 10.73 -9.28
N ILE A 575 -7.49 11.48 -9.55
CA ILE A 575 -7.17 12.02 -10.87
C ILE A 575 -6.97 10.86 -11.87
N SER A 576 -6.16 9.86 -11.52
CA SER A 576 -5.96 8.67 -12.35
C SER A 576 -7.25 7.89 -12.60
N CYS A 577 -8.12 7.76 -11.59
CA CYS A 577 -9.42 7.07 -11.68
C CYS A 577 -10.46 7.81 -12.51
N ALA A 578 -10.40 9.15 -12.58
CA ALA A 578 -11.28 9.96 -13.41
C ALA A 578 -10.95 9.81 -14.91
N GLY A 579 -9.67 9.53 -15.22
CA GLY A 579 -9.21 9.12 -16.54
C GLY A 579 -9.36 7.62 -16.76
N TYR A 580 -8.26 6.98 -17.18
CA TYR A 580 -8.15 5.55 -17.44
C TYR A 580 -7.11 4.94 -16.49
N PRO A 581 -7.51 4.58 -15.25
CA PRO A 581 -6.57 4.11 -14.22
C PRO A 581 -5.96 2.76 -14.58
N THR A 582 -6.72 1.90 -15.27
CA THR A 582 -6.28 0.53 -15.54
C THR A 582 -5.76 0.45 -16.97
N ARG A 583 -4.46 0.19 -17.09
CA ARG A 583 -3.75 0.10 -18.36
C ARG A 583 -3.12 -1.28 -18.49
N LYS A 584 -3.40 -1.98 -19.59
CA LYS A 584 -2.84 -3.30 -19.84
C LYS A 584 -2.23 -3.38 -21.23
N PRO A 585 -0.97 -3.82 -21.37
CA PRO A 585 -0.41 -4.17 -22.66
C PRO A 585 -1.30 -5.21 -23.36
N PHE A 586 -1.36 -5.16 -24.69
CA PHE A 586 -2.28 -6.03 -25.45
C PHE A 586 -2.03 -7.52 -25.19
N ASN A 587 -0.77 -7.94 -25.07
CA ASN A 587 -0.41 -9.34 -24.82
C ASN A 587 -0.97 -9.88 -23.49
N GLU A 588 -0.85 -9.12 -22.39
CA GLU A 588 -1.32 -9.48 -21.06
C GLU A 588 -2.86 -9.50 -21.05
N PHE A 589 -3.47 -8.47 -21.64
CA PHE A 589 -4.92 -8.34 -21.74
C PHE A 589 -5.54 -9.51 -22.50
N LEU A 590 -4.99 -9.84 -23.68
CA LEU A 590 -5.48 -10.95 -24.49
C LEU A 590 -5.25 -12.29 -23.79
N THR A 591 -4.10 -12.51 -23.17
CA THR A 591 -3.79 -13.78 -22.48
C THR A 591 -4.82 -14.07 -21.38
N ARG A 592 -5.22 -13.06 -20.60
CA ARG A 592 -6.19 -13.20 -19.51
C ARG A 592 -7.62 -13.37 -20.02
N PHE A 593 -8.06 -12.57 -20.99
CA PHE A 593 -9.47 -12.49 -21.40
C PHE A 593 -9.84 -13.28 -22.66
N LYS A 594 -8.88 -13.96 -23.31
CA LYS A 594 -9.11 -14.81 -24.50
C LYS A 594 -10.27 -15.80 -24.34
N ILE A 595 -10.52 -16.28 -23.12
CA ILE A 595 -11.63 -17.21 -22.84
C ILE A 595 -13.02 -16.62 -23.14
N LEU A 596 -13.17 -15.29 -23.08
CA LEU A 596 -14.41 -14.60 -23.42
C LEU A 596 -14.69 -14.62 -24.93
N ALA A 597 -13.63 -14.61 -25.74
CA ALA A 597 -13.69 -14.55 -27.19
C ALA A 597 -12.67 -15.51 -27.85
N PRO A 598 -12.84 -16.84 -27.74
CA PRO A 598 -11.89 -17.80 -28.31
C PRO A 598 -11.82 -17.77 -29.84
N GLU A 599 -12.85 -17.23 -30.51
CA GLU A 599 -12.91 -17.15 -31.98
C GLU A 599 -12.08 -16.00 -32.57
N THR A 600 -11.74 -14.97 -31.77
CA THR A 600 -11.05 -13.77 -32.29
C THR A 600 -9.55 -13.97 -32.46
N THR A 601 -8.96 -15.02 -31.88
CA THR A 601 -7.50 -15.26 -31.89
C THR A 601 -7.00 -16.23 -32.96
N ASN A 602 -7.88 -16.89 -33.71
CA ASN A 602 -7.51 -18.01 -34.59
C ASN A 602 -7.17 -17.62 -36.03
N ARG A 603 -7.27 -16.34 -36.40
CA ARG A 603 -6.91 -15.85 -37.73
C ARG A 603 -6.08 -14.58 -37.58
N SER A 604 -4.85 -14.62 -38.07
CA SER A 604 -3.97 -13.49 -38.37
C SER A 604 -4.67 -12.13 -38.30
N ASN A 605 -4.25 -11.27 -37.36
CA ASN A 605 -3.96 -9.84 -37.55
C ASN A 605 -4.05 -9.09 -36.22
N ASP A 606 -3.08 -8.19 -36.04
CA ASP A 606 -2.99 -7.06 -35.10
C ASP A 606 -3.58 -7.25 -33.69
N GLU A 607 -2.74 -7.23 -32.65
CA GLU A 607 -3.17 -7.37 -31.26
C GLU A 607 -4.24 -6.34 -30.87
N VAL A 608 -4.19 -5.16 -31.50
CA VAL A 608 -5.17 -4.07 -31.41
C VAL A 608 -6.56 -4.52 -31.85
N ASP A 609 -6.68 -5.18 -33.01
CA ASP A 609 -7.95 -5.63 -33.57
C ASP A 609 -8.55 -6.79 -32.78
N ALA A 610 -7.69 -7.67 -32.25
CA ALA A 610 -8.11 -8.75 -31.36
C ALA A 610 -8.73 -8.17 -30.07
N CYS A 611 -8.12 -7.14 -29.48
CA CYS A 611 -8.65 -6.44 -28.31
C CYS A 611 -9.98 -5.74 -28.62
N LYS A 612 -10.08 -5.03 -29.76
CA LYS A 612 -11.33 -4.39 -30.22
C LYS A 612 -12.48 -5.39 -30.32
N LYS A 613 -12.26 -6.53 -30.97
CA LYS A 613 -13.29 -7.56 -31.16
C LYS A 613 -13.70 -8.21 -29.83
N LEU A 614 -12.75 -8.43 -28.93
CA LEU A 614 -13.03 -8.98 -27.60
C LEU A 614 -13.92 -8.01 -26.81
N LEU A 615 -13.54 -6.74 -26.73
CA LEU A 615 -14.29 -5.71 -26.00
C LEU A 615 -15.68 -5.48 -26.61
N ALA A 616 -15.80 -5.50 -27.94
CA ALA A 616 -17.08 -5.39 -28.63
C ALA A 616 -18.02 -6.59 -28.33
N LYS A 617 -17.47 -7.80 -28.18
CA LYS A 617 -18.27 -9.00 -27.84
C LYS A 617 -18.83 -8.94 -26.42
N VAL A 618 -18.10 -8.29 -25.50
CA VAL A 618 -18.52 -8.11 -24.11
C VAL A 618 -19.44 -6.89 -23.95
N ASP A 619 -19.62 -6.06 -25.00
CA ASP A 619 -20.37 -4.80 -24.97
C ASP A 619 -19.90 -3.83 -23.88
N LEU A 620 -18.58 -3.80 -23.64
CA LEU A 620 -17.99 -2.96 -22.61
C LEU A 620 -18.01 -1.49 -23.06
N LYS A 621 -18.52 -0.58 -22.24
CA LYS A 621 -18.57 0.86 -22.56
C LYS A 621 -17.52 1.64 -21.78
N GLY A 622 -16.84 2.56 -22.45
CA GLY A 622 -15.90 3.51 -21.84
C GLY A 622 -14.44 3.04 -21.80
N PHE A 623 -14.04 2.16 -22.72
CA PHE A 623 -12.64 1.80 -22.93
C PHE A 623 -12.02 2.68 -24.02
N GLN A 624 -10.70 2.80 -24.03
CA GLN A 624 -9.93 3.37 -25.13
C GLN A 624 -8.78 2.42 -25.51
N ILE A 625 -8.37 2.47 -26.76
CA ILE A 625 -7.29 1.63 -27.29
C ILE A 625 -6.21 2.55 -27.82
N GLY A 626 -5.05 2.50 -27.17
CA GLY A 626 -3.87 3.25 -27.58
C GLY A 626 -3.07 2.51 -28.65
N LYS A 627 -1.80 2.91 -28.78
CA LYS A 627 -0.84 2.28 -29.69
C LYS A 627 -0.27 0.97 -29.14
N THR A 628 -0.07 0.89 -27.83
CA THR A 628 0.60 -0.25 -27.19
C THR A 628 -0.23 -0.93 -26.10
N LYS A 629 -1.27 -0.25 -25.59
CA LYS A 629 -2.04 -0.67 -24.41
C LYS A 629 -3.54 -0.45 -24.59
N VAL A 630 -4.32 -1.23 -23.85
CA VAL A 630 -5.76 -0.98 -23.60
C VAL A 630 -5.91 -0.12 -22.35
N PHE A 631 -6.75 0.89 -22.44
CA PHE A 631 -7.08 1.83 -21.38
C PHE A 631 -8.54 1.61 -20.92
N LEU A 632 -8.73 1.31 -19.64
CA LEU A 632 -10.04 1.02 -19.05
C LEU A 632 -10.35 2.03 -17.94
N ARG A 633 -11.61 2.46 -17.85
CA ARG A 633 -12.11 3.29 -16.74
C ARG A 633 -12.29 2.44 -15.48
N ALA A 634 -12.35 3.12 -14.33
CA ALA A 634 -12.59 2.48 -13.04
C ALA A 634 -13.82 1.56 -13.07
N GLY A 635 -13.68 0.34 -12.55
CA GLY A 635 -14.76 -0.66 -12.46
C GLY A 635 -14.95 -1.57 -13.69
N GLN A 636 -14.43 -1.19 -14.86
CA GLN A 636 -14.56 -2.01 -16.07
C GLN A 636 -13.78 -3.33 -16.02
N MET A 637 -12.63 -3.33 -15.34
CA MET A 637 -11.88 -4.58 -15.10
C MET A 637 -12.73 -5.56 -14.28
N ALA A 638 -13.50 -5.06 -13.30
CA ALA A 638 -14.43 -5.87 -12.51
C ALA A 638 -15.46 -6.57 -13.39
N GLU A 639 -16.03 -5.82 -14.33
CA GLU A 639 -17.05 -6.31 -15.24
C GLU A 639 -16.49 -7.41 -16.18
N LEU A 640 -15.27 -7.20 -16.70
CA LEU A 640 -14.57 -8.21 -17.50
C LEU A 640 -14.29 -9.49 -16.69
N ASP A 641 -13.83 -9.35 -15.44
CA ASP A 641 -13.56 -10.50 -14.57
C ASP A 641 -14.85 -11.21 -14.14
N ALA A 642 -15.96 -10.48 -13.92
CA ALA A 642 -17.26 -11.07 -13.64
C ALA A 642 -17.75 -11.94 -14.81
N HIS A 643 -17.63 -11.44 -16.06
CA HIS A 643 -17.94 -12.23 -17.25
C HIS A 643 -17.04 -13.46 -17.39
N ARG A 644 -15.74 -13.32 -17.07
CA ARG A 644 -14.78 -14.44 -17.11
C ARG A 644 -15.16 -15.50 -16.08
N ALA A 645 -15.49 -15.10 -14.86
CA ALA A 645 -15.95 -15.99 -13.79
C ALA A 645 -17.22 -16.74 -14.18
N GLU A 646 -18.17 -16.08 -14.85
CA GLU A 646 -19.39 -16.71 -15.34
C GLU A 646 -19.11 -17.81 -16.38
N VAL A 647 -18.23 -17.55 -17.35
CA VAL A 647 -17.83 -18.52 -18.39
C VAL A 647 -17.10 -19.72 -17.77
N LEU A 648 -16.19 -19.46 -16.83
CA LEU A 648 -15.49 -20.51 -16.08
C LEU A 648 -16.46 -21.35 -15.25
N GLY A 649 -17.40 -20.72 -14.55
CA GLY A 649 -18.42 -21.41 -13.76
C GLY A 649 -19.37 -22.25 -14.60
N ARG A 650 -19.74 -21.81 -15.82
CA ARG A 650 -20.50 -22.63 -16.78
C ARG A 650 -19.68 -23.83 -17.25
N SER A 651 -18.41 -23.64 -17.56
CA SER A 651 -17.50 -24.71 -18.01
C SER A 651 -17.28 -25.77 -16.93
N ALA A 652 -17.07 -25.35 -15.68
CA ALA A 652 -16.96 -26.24 -14.53
C ALA A 652 -18.22 -27.11 -14.36
N ARG A 653 -19.42 -26.52 -14.47
CA ARG A 653 -20.70 -27.25 -14.40
C ARG A 653 -20.82 -28.33 -15.48
N ILE A 654 -20.35 -28.07 -16.71
CA ILE A 654 -20.37 -29.06 -17.80
C ILE A 654 -19.47 -30.26 -17.46
N ILE A 655 -18.24 -29.99 -16.99
CA ILE A 655 -17.28 -31.02 -16.60
C ILE A 655 -17.83 -31.84 -15.43
N GLN A 656 -18.28 -31.18 -14.37
CA GLN A 656 -18.88 -31.81 -13.20
C GLN A 656 -20.05 -32.71 -13.60
N ARG A 657 -20.97 -32.22 -14.46
CA ARG A 657 -22.11 -33.01 -14.96
C ARG A 657 -21.65 -34.29 -15.67
N LYS A 658 -20.61 -34.23 -16.52
CA LYS A 658 -20.10 -35.41 -17.23
C LYS A 658 -19.41 -36.39 -16.30
N VAL A 659 -18.61 -35.91 -15.36
CA VAL A 659 -17.95 -36.75 -14.35
C VAL A 659 -18.98 -37.47 -13.49
N LEU A 660 -19.96 -36.74 -12.96
CA LEU A 660 -21.04 -37.30 -12.13
C LEU A 660 -21.90 -38.31 -12.91
N SER A 661 -22.18 -38.03 -14.18
CA SER A 661 -22.91 -38.96 -15.06
C SER A 661 -22.11 -40.25 -15.31
N TYR A 662 -20.80 -40.13 -15.56
CA TYR A 662 -19.92 -41.28 -15.77
C TYR A 662 -19.83 -42.15 -14.51
N GLN A 663 -19.63 -41.53 -13.34
CA GLN A 663 -19.60 -42.25 -12.06
C GLN A 663 -20.92 -42.97 -11.77
N SER A 664 -22.05 -42.30 -12.00
CA SER A 664 -23.39 -42.86 -11.81
C SER A 664 -23.65 -44.04 -12.75
N ARG A 665 -23.29 -43.91 -14.04
CA ARG A 665 -23.43 -45.00 -15.03
C ARG A 665 -22.57 -46.21 -14.67
N LYS A 666 -21.32 -46.00 -14.24
CA LYS A 666 -20.43 -47.08 -13.80
C LYS A 666 -21.04 -47.84 -12.63
N LYS A 667 -21.56 -47.11 -11.63
CA LYS A 667 -22.23 -47.71 -10.46
C LYS A 667 -23.48 -48.49 -10.87
N PHE A 668 -24.30 -47.96 -11.77
CA PHE A 668 -25.49 -48.63 -12.28
C PHE A 668 -25.16 -49.95 -13.00
N LEU A 669 -24.16 -49.95 -13.89
CA LEU A 669 -23.76 -51.16 -14.62
C LEU A 669 -23.26 -52.26 -13.69
N LEU A 670 -22.49 -51.91 -12.64
CA LEU A 670 -22.06 -52.87 -11.62
C LEU A 670 -23.25 -53.46 -10.86
N LEU A 671 -24.23 -52.64 -10.47
CA LEU A 671 -25.45 -53.11 -9.81
C LEU A 671 -26.29 -54.01 -10.73
N GLN A 672 -26.38 -53.67 -12.02
CA GLN A 672 -27.11 -54.47 -13.00
C GLN A 672 -26.47 -55.84 -13.21
N ALA A 673 -25.14 -55.91 -13.31
CA ALA A 673 -24.40 -57.18 -13.42
C ALA A 673 -24.64 -58.05 -12.19
N ALA A 674 -24.44 -57.49 -10.98
CA ALA A 674 -24.67 -58.20 -9.73
C ALA A 674 -26.13 -58.71 -9.59
N SER A 675 -27.11 -57.90 -9.98
CA SER A 675 -28.52 -58.33 -9.99
C SER A 675 -28.77 -59.48 -10.96
N THR A 676 -28.15 -59.45 -12.14
CA THR A 676 -28.29 -60.51 -13.16
C THR A 676 -27.69 -61.82 -12.68
N ASP A 677 -26.51 -61.76 -12.05
CA ASP A 677 -25.83 -62.93 -11.47
C ASP A 677 -26.67 -63.56 -10.36
N ILE A 678 -27.22 -62.76 -9.45
CA ILE A 678 -28.11 -63.23 -8.38
C ILE A 678 -29.37 -63.88 -8.99
N GLN A 679 -30.01 -63.24 -9.96
CA GLN A 679 -31.20 -63.78 -10.63
C GLN A 679 -30.89 -65.12 -11.33
N ALA A 680 -29.75 -65.24 -11.99
CA ALA A 680 -29.31 -66.48 -12.64
C ALA A 680 -29.09 -67.59 -11.61
N LEU A 681 -28.45 -67.30 -10.48
CA LEU A 681 -28.26 -68.25 -9.37
C LEU A 681 -29.60 -68.70 -8.78
N CYS A 682 -30.51 -67.77 -8.50
CA CYS A 682 -31.84 -68.09 -7.98
C CYS A 682 -32.64 -68.96 -8.95
N ARG A 683 -32.69 -68.60 -10.24
CA ARG A 683 -33.36 -69.40 -11.28
C ARG A 683 -32.74 -70.79 -11.41
N GLY A 684 -31.42 -70.88 -11.38
CA GLY A 684 -30.67 -72.14 -11.38
C GLY A 684 -31.01 -73.02 -10.17
N GLN A 685 -31.10 -72.44 -8.98
CA GLN A 685 -31.44 -73.17 -7.76
C GLN A 685 -32.87 -73.71 -7.79
N VAL A 686 -33.84 -72.91 -8.25
CA VAL A 686 -35.23 -73.37 -8.43
C VAL A 686 -35.31 -74.55 -9.41
N ALA A 687 -34.59 -74.47 -10.54
CA ALA A 687 -34.53 -75.55 -11.51
C ALA A 687 -33.91 -76.83 -10.92
N ARG A 688 -32.82 -76.72 -10.16
CA ARG A 688 -32.19 -77.87 -9.48
C ARG A 688 -33.13 -78.53 -8.47
N VAL A 689 -33.83 -77.75 -7.66
CA VAL A 689 -34.80 -78.27 -6.68
C VAL A 689 -35.96 -78.99 -7.39
N SER A 690 -36.46 -78.43 -8.48
CA SER A 690 -37.51 -79.07 -9.29
C SER A 690 -37.03 -80.39 -9.92
N PHE A 691 -35.82 -80.39 -10.48
CA PHE A 691 -35.21 -81.59 -11.06
C PHE A 691 -34.96 -82.69 -10.03
N GLU A 692 -34.50 -82.33 -8.83
CA GLU A 692 -34.29 -83.31 -7.75
C GLU A 692 -35.61 -83.96 -7.32
N LYS A 693 -36.70 -83.18 -7.21
CA LYS A 693 -38.04 -83.74 -6.96
C LYS A 693 -38.46 -84.72 -8.05
N MET A 694 -38.28 -84.36 -9.32
CA MET A 694 -38.58 -85.25 -10.45
C MET A 694 -37.74 -86.53 -10.44
N ARG A 695 -36.45 -86.44 -10.08
CA ARG A 695 -35.58 -87.62 -9.93
C ARG A 695 -36.07 -88.55 -8.84
N ILE A 696 -36.46 -88.00 -7.68
CA ILE A 696 -37.03 -88.77 -6.57
C ILE A 696 -38.33 -89.44 -7.00
N GLU A 697 -39.22 -88.73 -7.69
CA GLU A 697 -40.48 -89.31 -8.21
C GLU A 697 -40.22 -90.46 -9.19
N VAL A 698 -39.31 -90.29 -10.16
CA VAL A 698 -38.94 -91.36 -11.09
C VAL A 698 -38.32 -92.55 -10.37
N ALA A 699 -37.46 -92.31 -9.37
CA ALA A 699 -36.88 -93.38 -8.56
C ALA A 699 -37.96 -94.14 -7.77
N CYS A 700 -38.89 -93.43 -7.13
CA CYS A 700 -40.04 -94.01 -6.44
C CYS A 700 -40.90 -94.85 -7.40
N LEU A 701 -41.23 -94.35 -8.59
CA LEU A 701 -42.00 -95.09 -9.60
C LEU A 701 -41.27 -96.35 -10.08
N ARG A 702 -39.94 -96.30 -10.27
CA ARG A 702 -39.13 -97.47 -10.61
C ARG A 702 -39.17 -98.53 -9.52
N ILE A 703 -38.99 -98.14 -8.26
CA ILE A 703 -39.04 -99.05 -7.10
C ILE A 703 -40.44 -99.66 -6.99
N GLN A 704 -41.50 -98.84 -7.10
CA GLN A 704 -42.89 -99.32 -7.08
C GLN A 704 -43.18 -100.31 -8.21
N ASN A 705 -42.74 -100.02 -9.44
CA ASN A 705 -42.91 -100.93 -10.58
C ASN A 705 -42.17 -102.26 -10.37
N GLN A 706 -40.93 -102.23 -9.87
CA GLN A 706 -40.18 -103.44 -9.58
C GLN A 706 -40.84 -104.27 -8.47
N ALA A 707 -41.30 -103.61 -7.39
CA ALA A 707 -42.01 -104.27 -6.30
C ALA A 707 -43.33 -104.92 -6.78
N ARG A 708 -44.15 -104.18 -7.55
CA ARG A 708 -45.39 -104.71 -8.14
C ARG A 708 -45.12 -105.89 -9.06
N THR A 709 -44.11 -105.79 -9.91
CA THR A 709 -43.71 -106.88 -10.83
C THR A 709 -43.27 -108.12 -10.04
N TYR A 710 -42.45 -107.94 -9.00
CA TYR A 710 -41.98 -109.02 -8.14
C TYR A 710 -43.15 -109.72 -7.41
N ILE A 711 -44.08 -108.95 -6.84
CA ILE A 711 -45.28 -109.48 -6.16
C ILE A 711 -46.12 -110.30 -7.15
N CYS A 712 -46.42 -109.77 -8.33
CA CYS A 712 -47.20 -110.48 -9.35
C CYS A 712 -46.50 -111.76 -9.83
N GLN A 713 -45.19 -111.71 -10.10
CA GLN A 713 -44.42 -112.89 -10.49
C GLN A 713 -44.40 -113.97 -9.40
N LYS A 714 -44.26 -113.58 -8.12
CA LYS A 714 -44.30 -114.51 -6.98
C LYS A 714 -45.66 -115.20 -6.88
N SER A 715 -46.75 -114.44 -6.97
CA SER A 715 -48.12 -114.99 -6.98
C SER A 715 -48.37 -115.94 -8.15
N TYR A 716 -47.95 -115.56 -9.36
CA TYR A 716 -48.08 -116.41 -10.56
C TYR A 716 -47.28 -117.72 -10.44
N LYS A 717 -46.02 -117.64 -10.00
CA LYS A 717 -45.17 -118.84 -9.76
C LYS A 717 -45.78 -119.77 -8.72
N SER A 718 -46.34 -119.23 -7.64
CA SER A 718 -47.04 -120.01 -6.61
C SER A 718 -48.28 -120.73 -7.18
N LEU A 719 -49.06 -120.03 -8.01
CA LEU A 719 -50.23 -120.60 -8.68
C LEU A 719 -49.82 -121.70 -9.67
N CYS A 720 -48.80 -121.49 -10.49
CA CYS A 720 -48.27 -122.50 -11.41
C CYS A 720 -47.75 -123.74 -10.67
N SER A 721 -47.01 -123.56 -9.57
CA SER A 721 -46.53 -124.68 -8.74
C SER A 721 -47.71 -125.48 -8.15
N SER A 722 -48.74 -124.79 -7.68
CA SER A 722 -49.98 -125.42 -7.18
C SER A 722 -50.72 -126.18 -8.29
N ALA A 723 -50.90 -125.57 -9.46
CA ALA A 723 -51.55 -126.18 -10.62
C ALA A 723 -50.78 -127.41 -11.14
N CYS A 724 -49.45 -127.32 -11.25
CA CYS A 724 -48.59 -128.46 -11.61
C CYS A 724 -48.72 -129.60 -10.59
N SER A 725 -48.78 -129.29 -9.29
CA SER A 725 -48.98 -130.28 -8.23
C SER A 725 -50.33 -130.99 -8.36
N VAL A 726 -51.41 -130.23 -8.59
CA VAL A 726 -52.76 -130.80 -8.83
C VAL A 726 -52.79 -131.64 -10.11
N GLN A 727 -52.25 -131.14 -11.22
CA GLN A 727 -52.17 -131.89 -12.48
C GLN A 727 -51.36 -133.18 -12.35
N THR A 728 -50.24 -133.14 -11.63
CA THR A 728 -49.42 -134.33 -11.36
C THR A 728 -50.21 -135.35 -10.53
N GLY A 729 -50.96 -134.90 -9.53
CA GLY A 729 -51.89 -135.73 -8.76
C GLY A 729 -53.00 -136.35 -9.62
N MET A 730 -53.63 -135.57 -10.50
CA MET A 730 -54.66 -136.05 -11.41
C MET A 730 -54.13 -137.06 -12.44
N ARG A 731 -52.97 -136.79 -13.06
CA ARG A 731 -52.30 -137.70 -13.99
C ARG A 731 -51.92 -139.02 -13.30
N ALA A 732 -51.39 -138.96 -12.09
CA ALA A 732 -51.10 -140.15 -11.29
C ALA A 732 -52.38 -140.95 -10.97
N LYS A 733 -53.49 -140.28 -10.64
CA LYS A 733 -54.80 -140.94 -10.42
C LYS A 733 -55.31 -141.62 -11.69
N ALA A 734 -55.28 -140.93 -12.85
CA ALA A 734 -55.70 -141.49 -14.12
C ALA A 734 -54.86 -142.72 -14.51
N ALA A 735 -53.53 -142.66 -14.36
CA ALA A 735 -52.64 -143.80 -14.59
C ALA A 735 -52.94 -144.98 -13.66
N ARG A 736 -53.28 -144.72 -12.39
CA ARG A 736 -53.70 -145.78 -11.44
C ARG A 736 -55.04 -146.42 -11.84
N VAL A 737 -56.02 -145.64 -12.29
CA VAL A 737 -57.31 -146.16 -12.78
C VAL A 737 -57.12 -147.05 -14.01
N GLU A 738 -56.31 -146.62 -14.97
CA GLU A 738 -55.96 -147.40 -16.16
C GLU A 738 -55.23 -148.70 -15.80
N LEU A 739 -54.26 -148.64 -14.86
CA LEU A 739 -53.59 -149.83 -14.34
C LEU A 739 -54.58 -150.81 -13.68
N GLN A 740 -55.54 -150.29 -12.92
CA GLN A 740 -56.56 -151.10 -12.25
C GLN A 740 -57.52 -151.75 -13.26
N PHE A 741 -57.90 -151.04 -14.33
CA PHE A 741 -58.67 -151.59 -15.45
C PHE A 741 -57.90 -152.72 -16.15
N ARG A 742 -56.61 -152.51 -16.46
CA ARG A 742 -55.75 -153.57 -17.05
C ARG A 742 -55.62 -154.79 -16.14
N LYS A 743 -55.48 -154.60 -14.82
CA LYS A 743 -55.47 -155.72 -13.84
C LYS A 743 -56.79 -156.49 -13.85
N LYS A 744 -57.93 -155.80 -13.84
CA LYS A 744 -59.27 -156.43 -13.93
C LYS A 744 -59.44 -157.22 -15.23
N ARG A 745 -59.06 -156.64 -16.38
CA ARG A 745 -59.11 -157.32 -17.68
C ARG A 745 -58.20 -158.55 -17.73
N ARG A 746 -56.98 -158.46 -17.18
CA ARG A 746 -56.07 -159.61 -17.09
C ARG A 746 -56.65 -160.72 -16.21
N ALA A 747 -57.27 -160.38 -15.08
CA ALA A 747 -57.96 -161.35 -14.23
C ALA A 747 -59.15 -162.01 -14.96
N ALA A 748 -59.96 -161.23 -15.70
CA ALA A 748 -61.05 -161.76 -16.51
C ALA A 748 -60.57 -162.72 -17.62
N ILE A 749 -59.47 -162.40 -18.31
CA ILE A 749 -58.85 -163.29 -19.32
C ILE A 749 -58.37 -164.59 -18.67
N ILE A 750 -57.74 -164.52 -17.49
CA ILE A 750 -57.29 -165.73 -16.76
C ILE A 750 -58.49 -166.62 -16.39
N ILE A 751 -59.59 -166.02 -15.92
CA ILE A 751 -60.82 -166.77 -15.57
C ILE A 751 -61.44 -167.42 -16.83
N GLN A 752 -61.56 -166.66 -17.94
CA GLN A 752 -62.09 -167.16 -19.22
C GLN A 752 -61.25 -168.29 -19.80
N ALA A 753 -59.91 -168.20 -19.72
CA ALA A 753 -59.01 -169.26 -20.16
C ALA A 753 -59.17 -170.55 -19.34
N SER A 754 -59.44 -170.46 -18.03
CA SER A 754 -59.68 -171.66 -17.20
C SER A 754 -61.01 -172.36 -17.52
N LEU A 755 -62.07 -171.60 -17.83
CA LEU A 755 -63.39 -172.14 -18.17
C LEU A 755 -63.46 -172.79 -19.55
N SER A 756 -62.55 -172.43 -20.46
CA SER A 756 -62.50 -173.00 -21.83
C SER A 756 -61.89 -174.41 -21.90
N SER A 757 -61.47 -174.97 -20.78
CA SER A 757 -60.71 -176.23 -20.70
C SER A 757 -61.49 -177.40 -20.06
N HIS A 758 -62.82 -177.30 -19.95
CA HIS A 758 -63.65 -178.26 -19.18
C HIS A 758 -64.85 -178.88 -19.92
N ASP A 759 -64.96 -178.74 -21.24
CA ASP A 759 -65.90 -179.54 -22.05
C ASP A 759 -65.13 -180.36 -23.10
N ASP A 760 -64.67 -181.54 -22.68
CA ASP A 760 -64.45 -182.76 -23.47
C ASP A 760 -64.95 -183.95 -22.63
#